data_AF-A0A3D1XXK0-F1
#
_entry.id   AF-A0A3D1XXK0-F1
#
_cell.length_a   1.000
_cell.length_b   1.000
_cell.length_c   1.000
_cell.angle_alpha   90.00
_cell.angle_beta   90.00
_cell.angle_gamma   90.00
#
_symmetry.space_group_name_H-M   'P 1'
#
loop_
_entity.id
_entity.type
_entity.pdbx_description
1 polymer ?
#
loop_
_entity_poly.entity_id
_entity_poly.type
_entity_poly.pdbx_seq_one_letter_code
_entity_poly.pdbx_strand_id
1 'polypeptide(L)'
;MRKNSAGFTILEVILAITVLTLAVGGSFILISQTIGSVSVIQSRLIASYLIQEGLEIVRNIRDSNWLKNQTWDQGLPAGDWEADYTTTSFDEDCENVEHYNCHIYDDNSFLKIPETDEFYNYSSGTDTIFKRKITISKESEEPDRFKVSVEVFWREKGQLRSLAAQEYLYNWYSYKEEMPQACYLDGIPQTCDGAAATALGCTAGEEACRRCDNGVCTSYTSGQHGCETGYECNVSGYCVSPDVCTGIADNTQVPGCDELCQACQNSTCGFADAGKDPGNDCTGVYSCSGFITRLRNMCNGSGACADIDAAASDCSGTCASYCSSGNCINTDTDAGTCTVSTKVRVSSGGNGYCSSADCIWNLGYDYRKQITIDGSTAGAQTNYQMKLTVYKGSGTDSAGVVYLNNHCRDDFNDIRFTKSDGVTGLDHWRESYTSGTSAVFWIEFDPVPASPGTVNFYIYYDNSSASSASNFDNTFTKDFGESGLAGLWHMDEGSGSSIADNSGNGNTGTFYGSLSWEGTDGGRWGNRTDIKFATGSALYFSGDDTVVFPNSASLDITGNTLSLETWMKITSWYTWGRIMVKGNYPATTWHYSFGESNVSGVVSFGVKDSGGGSGVNYSISLNEWHHVVGVYNNGLMSVYVDGSLYATSTAVPPIVSTGVAFSLGHQANRGYEPYIGVLDEVRVYNRVLSAGEIVAHYERRKYASPEPTWGTWGSEE
;
A
#
# COMPACT_ATOMS: atom_id res chain seq x y z
N MET A 1 -61.55 -54.68 17.27
CA MET A 1 -60.09 -54.61 17.50
C MET A 1 -59.81 -53.42 18.40
N ARG A 2 -59.56 -53.65 19.69
CA ARG A 2 -59.22 -52.60 20.67
C ARG A 2 -57.81 -52.09 20.38
N LYS A 3 -57.66 -50.78 20.15
CA LYS A 3 -56.36 -50.11 20.12
C LYS A 3 -55.76 -50.20 21.54
N ASN A 4 -54.71 -50.98 21.71
CA ASN A 4 -53.87 -50.92 22.91
C ASN A 4 -53.09 -49.61 22.86
N SER A 5 -53.59 -48.59 23.57
CA SER A 5 -52.79 -47.44 23.96
C SER A 5 -51.79 -47.92 25.02
N ALA A 6 -50.57 -48.27 24.61
CA ALA A 6 -49.50 -48.57 25.56
C ALA A 6 -49.19 -47.30 26.34
N GLY A 7 -49.58 -47.26 27.61
CA GLY A 7 -49.16 -46.21 28.53
C GLY A 7 -47.67 -46.33 28.81
N PHE A 8 -46.96 -45.21 28.80
CA PHE A 8 -45.53 -45.16 29.14
C PHE A 8 -45.30 -45.65 30.58
N THR A 9 -44.24 -46.43 30.78
CA THR A 9 -43.88 -46.92 32.12
C THR A 9 -43.28 -45.79 32.96
N ILE A 10 -43.57 -45.74 34.26
CA ILE A 10 -43.00 -44.73 35.18
C ILE A 10 -41.46 -44.72 35.13
N LEU A 11 -40.85 -45.89 34.91
CA LEU A 11 -39.41 -46.05 34.80
C LEU A 11 -38.83 -45.30 33.57
N GLU A 12 -39.49 -45.39 32.41
CA GLU A 12 -39.09 -44.65 31.20
C GLU A 12 -39.18 -43.14 31.40
N VAL A 13 -40.23 -42.67 32.09
CA VAL A 13 -40.39 -41.23 32.36
C VAL A 13 -39.27 -40.72 33.27
N ILE A 14 -38.90 -41.48 34.31
CA ILE A 14 -37.79 -41.10 35.20
C ILE A 14 -36.45 -41.10 34.45
N LEU A 15 -36.21 -42.09 33.59
CA LEU A 15 -34.98 -42.20 32.82
C LEU A 15 -34.89 -41.07 31.78
N ALA A 16 -35.98 -40.75 31.11
CA ALA A 16 -36.06 -39.63 30.17
C ALA A 16 -35.84 -38.27 30.85
N ILE A 17 -36.44 -38.04 32.02
CA ILE A 17 -36.23 -36.81 32.81
C ILE A 17 -34.77 -36.72 33.28
N THR A 18 -34.16 -37.82 33.70
CA THR A 18 -32.76 -37.84 34.15
C THR A 18 -31.82 -37.49 33.00
N VAL A 19 -31.99 -38.11 31.83
CA VAL A 19 -31.19 -37.80 30.63
C VAL A 19 -31.39 -36.35 30.18
N LEU A 20 -32.64 -35.86 30.19
CA LEU A 20 -32.94 -34.47 29.84
C LEU A 20 -32.30 -33.49 30.83
N THR A 21 -32.33 -33.78 32.12
CA THR A 21 -31.74 -32.92 33.16
C THR A 21 -30.22 -32.87 33.04
N LEU A 22 -29.57 -34.00 32.74
CA LEU A 22 -28.12 -34.04 32.51
C LEU A 22 -27.74 -33.28 31.22
N ALA A 23 -28.52 -33.44 30.15
CA ALA A 23 -28.27 -32.75 28.89
C ALA A 23 -28.45 -31.23 29.03
N VAL A 24 -29.53 -30.77 29.67
CA VAL A 24 -29.82 -29.35 29.90
C VAL A 24 -28.88 -28.74 30.95
N GLY A 25 -28.56 -29.48 32.01
CA GLY A 25 -27.62 -29.03 33.03
C GLY A 25 -26.21 -28.85 32.48
N GLY A 26 -25.73 -29.80 31.67
CA GLY A 26 -24.43 -29.71 31.00
C GLY A 26 -24.34 -28.54 30.04
N SER A 27 -25.38 -28.31 29.22
CA SER A 27 -25.40 -27.18 28.30
C SER A 27 -25.46 -25.83 29.01
N PHE A 28 -26.20 -25.71 30.12
CA PHE A 28 -26.25 -24.48 30.90
C PHE A 28 -24.91 -24.12 31.56
N ILE A 29 -24.18 -25.13 32.07
CA ILE A 29 -22.83 -24.93 32.64
C ILE A 29 -21.88 -24.42 31.57
N LEU A 30 -21.88 -25.03 30.38
CA LEU A 30 -21.04 -24.61 29.26
C LEU A 30 -21.38 -23.18 28.80
N ILE A 31 -22.67 -22.83 28.67
CA ILE A 31 -23.08 -21.48 28.31
C ILE A 31 -22.59 -20.45 29.33
N SER A 32 -22.75 -20.75 30.63
CA SER A 32 -22.28 -19.88 31.71
C SER A 32 -20.75 -19.70 31.69
N GLN A 33 -20.01 -20.78 31.44
CA GLN A 33 -18.55 -20.73 31.27
C GLN A 33 -18.15 -19.92 30.03
N THR A 34 -18.83 -20.10 28.90
CA THR A 34 -18.57 -19.37 27.66
C THR A 34 -18.82 -17.87 27.84
N ILE A 35 -19.96 -17.46 28.41
CA ILE A 35 -20.24 -16.04 28.72
C ILE A 35 -19.15 -15.47 29.64
N GLY A 36 -18.75 -16.26 30.65
CA GLY A 36 -17.68 -15.90 31.56
C GLY A 36 -16.32 -15.67 30.86
N SER A 37 -16.02 -16.44 29.81
CA SER A 37 -14.80 -16.30 28.99
C SER A 37 -14.89 -15.14 28.01
N VAL A 38 -16.05 -14.88 27.42
CA VAL A 38 -16.26 -13.75 26.48
C VAL A 38 -16.00 -12.41 27.17
N SER A 39 -16.49 -12.24 28.41
CA SER A 39 -16.23 -11.03 29.21
C SER A 39 -14.72 -10.78 29.41
N VAL A 40 -13.95 -11.85 29.67
CA VAL A 40 -12.50 -11.76 29.89
C VAL A 40 -11.76 -11.42 28.59
N ILE A 41 -12.20 -11.99 27.48
CA ILE A 41 -11.63 -11.69 26.15
C ILE A 41 -11.92 -10.25 25.76
N GLN A 42 -13.15 -9.77 25.99
CA GLN A 42 -13.54 -8.40 25.71
C GLN A 42 -12.68 -7.41 26.50
N SER A 43 -12.52 -7.61 27.81
CA SER A 43 -11.70 -6.73 28.65
C SER A 43 -10.23 -6.71 28.21
N ARG A 44 -9.69 -7.86 27.80
CA ARG A 44 -8.32 -7.97 27.29
C ARG A 44 -8.14 -7.24 25.95
N LEU A 45 -9.14 -7.30 25.07
CA LEU A 45 -9.12 -6.61 23.79
C LEU A 45 -9.18 -5.07 23.96
N ILE A 46 -10.04 -4.60 24.86
CA ILE A 46 -10.09 -3.17 25.22
C ILE A 46 -8.75 -2.73 25.79
N ALA A 47 -8.16 -3.51 26.70
CA ALA A 47 -6.84 -3.21 27.26
C ALA A 47 -5.75 -3.13 26.17
N SER A 48 -5.77 -3.98 25.14
CA SER A 48 -4.79 -3.87 24.04
C SER A 48 -4.95 -2.60 23.21
N TYR A 49 -6.18 -2.15 22.94
CA TYR A 49 -6.40 -0.89 22.22
C TYR A 49 -6.01 0.32 23.06
N LEU A 50 -6.30 0.31 24.36
CA LEU A 50 -5.86 1.38 25.28
C LEU A 50 -4.33 1.49 25.38
N ILE A 51 -3.62 0.36 25.26
CA ILE A 51 -2.16 0.32 25.21
C ILE A 51 -1.65 0.94 23.91
N GLN A 52 -2.24 0.56 22.77
CA GLN A 52 -1.89 1.12 21.47
C GLN A 52 -2.09 2.64 21.46
N GLU A 53 -3.24 3.12 21.92
CA GLU A 53 -3.52 4.55 22.05
C GLU A 53 -2.47 5.27 22.91
N GLY A 54 -2.08 4.68 24.05
CA GLY A 54 -1.04 5.25 24.91
C GLY A 54 0.33 5.39 24.23
N LEU A 55 0.70 4.43 23.37
CA LEU A 55 1.94 4.50 22.57
C LEU A 55 1.82 5.55 21.46
N GLU A 56 0.68 5.61 20.78
CA GLU A 56 0.44 6.59 19.72
C GLU A 56 0.40 8.03 20.24
N ILE A 57 -0.08 8.29 21.45
CA ILE A 57 -0.01 9.63 22.07
C ILE A 57 1.44 10.11 22.16
N VAL A 58 2.33 9.29 22.70
CA VAL A 58 3.76 9.64 22.86
C VAL A 58 4.42 9.79 21.48
N ARG A 59 4.07 8.93 20.52
CA ARG A 59 4.56 9.02 19.14
C ARG A 59 4.09 10.30 18.45
N ASN A 60 2.82 10.67 18.61
CA ASN A 60 2.25 11.87 18.00
C ASN A 60 2.90 13.15 18.52
N ILE A 61 3.22 13.23 19.82
CA ILE A 61 3.93 14.40 20.40
C ILE A 61 5.33 14.52 19.79
N ARG A 62 6.09 13.42 19.75
CA ARG A 62 7.42 13.36 19.12
C ARG A 62 7.37 13.81 17.66
N ASP A 63 6.43 13.28 16.89
CA ASP A 63 6.30 13.55 15.45
C ASP A 63 5.88 15.00 15.22
N SER A 64 4.98 15.52 16.06
CA SER A 64 4.58 16.92 16.07
C SER A 64 5.75 17.86 16.35
N ASN A 65 6.69 17.47 17.22
CA ASN A 65 7.88 18.27 17.50
C ASN A 65 8.76 18.40 16.24
N TRP A 66 8.94 17.32 15.47
CA TRP A 66 9.69 17.39 14.21
C TRP A 66 9.03 18.33 13.20
N LEU A 67 7.70 18.27 13.06
CA LEU A 67 6.95 19.15 12.15
C LEU A 67 7.02 20.62 12.56
N LYS A 68 7.15 20.90 13.85
CA LYS A 68 7.26 22.25 14.41
C LYS A 68 8.70 22.76 14.52
N ASN A 69 9.68 21.99 14.05
CA ASN A 69 11.11 22.28 14.18
C ASN A 69 11.54 22.50 15.65
N GLN A 70 10.97 21.70 16.55
CA GLN A 70 11.23 21.66 17.98
C GLN A 70 12.18 20.49 18.31
N THR A 71 12.74 20.45 19.54
CA THR A 71 13.52 19.27 19.94
C THR A 71 12.59 18.05 19.98
N TRP A 72 13.04 16.93 19.43
CA TRP A 72 12.18 15.75 19.21
C TRP A 72 11.51 15.21 20.49
N ASP A 73 12.17 15.39 21.63
CA ASP A 73 11.73 14.96 22.95
C ASP A 73 11.10 16.09 23.80
N GLN A 74 10.82 17.25 23.19
CA GLN A 74 10.13 18.36 23.84
C GLN A 74 8.75 17.90 24.33
N GLY A 75 8.41 18.19 25.59
CA GLY A 75 7.15 17.73 26.18
C GLY A 75 7.09 16.22 26.42
N LEU A 76 8.23 15.51 26.45
CA LEU A 76 8.31 14.08 26.78
C LEU A 76 9.33 13.82 27.91
N PRO A 77 9.18 14.36 29.12
CA PRO A 77 10.03 14.07 30.27
C PRO A 77 9.93 12.60 30.71
N ALA A 78 11.00 12.08 31.29
CA ALA A 78 10.99 10.76 31.91
C ALA A 78 10.05 10.76 33.13
N GLY A 79 9.21 9.73 33.26
CA GLY A 79 8.21 9.65 34.32
C GLY A 79 7.09 8.67 34.01
N ASP A 80 6.18 8.51 34.96
CA ASP A 80 4.95 7.74 34.83
C ASP A 80 3.75 8.68 34.70
N TRP A 81 3.01 8.53 33.61
CA TRP A 81 2.01 9.49 33.17
C TRP A 81 0.67 8.82 32.86
N GLU A 82 -0.37 9.63 33.02
CA GLU A 82 -1.71 9.43 32.49
C GLU A 82 -1.93 10.50 31.42
N ALA A 83 -2.51 10.09 30.29
CA ALA A 83 -2.81 10.99 29.19
C ALA A 83 -3.99 10.41 28.43
N ASP A 84 -4.81 11.29 27.86
CA ASP A 84 -5.83 10.93 26.87
C ASP A 84 -5.41 11.32 25.45
N TYR A 85 -6.23 10.95 24.47
CA TYR A 85 -5.98 11.15 23.04
C TYR A 85 -5.81 12.63 22.62
N THR A 86 -6.16 13.59 23.48
CA THR A 86 -5.98 15.03 23.22
C THR A 86 -4.69 15.61 23.79
N THR A 87 -3.89 14.79 24.48
CA THR A 87 -2.63 15.21 25.10
C THR A 87 -1.62 15.64 24.04
N THR A 88 -1.03 16.81 24.22
CA THR A 88 -0.03 17.38 23.29
C THR A 88 1.36 17.58 23.91
N SER A 89 1.50 17.38 25.22
CA SER A 89 2.77 17.45 25.97
C SER A 89 2.59 16.77 27.32
N PHE A 90 3.61 16.10 27.82
CA PHE A 90 3.76 15.70 29.22
C PHE A 90 4.73 16.72 29.86
N ASP A 91 4.31 17.49 30.86
CA ASP A 91 5.16 18.46 31.57
C ASP A 91 4.64 18.66 33.01
N GLU A 92 5.38 19.37 33.86
CA GLU A 92 4.97 19.72 35.23
C GLU A 92 3.66 20.52 35.27
N ASP A 93 3.31 21.22 34.17
CA ASP A 93 2.05 21.95 33.99
C ASP A 93 0.88 21.07 33.48
N CYS A 94 1.06 19.74 33.42
CA CYS A 94 0.09 18.76 32.92
C CYS A 94 -1.33 18.91 33.50
N GLU A 95 -1.45 19.39 34.74
CA GLU A 95 -2.74 19.55 35.44
C GLU A 95 -3.59 20.75 34.95
N ASN A 96 -3.06 21.60 34.06
CA ASN A 96 -3.84 22.70 33.47
C ASN A 96 -4.80 22.20 32.38
N VAL A 97 -6.07 22.10 32.75
CA VAL A 97 -7.23 21.61 31.96
C VAL A 97 -7.41 22.31 30.60
N GLU A 98 -6.83 23.50 30.40
CA GLU A 98 -7.05 24.27 29.17
C GLU A 98 -6.14 23.89 27.99
N HIS A 99 -5.09 23.07 28.16
CA HIS A 99 -4.15 22.82 27.04
C HIS A 99 -3.52 21.43 26.90
N TYR A 100 -3.42 20.61 27.96
CA TYR A 100 -2.52 19.43 27.89
C TYR A 100 -3.10 18.07 28.34
N ASN A 101 -4.26 18.01 29.02
CA ASN A 101 -5.01 16.78 29.37
C ASN A 101 -4.17 15.55 29.78
N CYS A 102 -3.13 15.79 30.58
CA CYS A 102 -2.25 14.75 31.15
C CYS A 102 -2.15 14.90 32.67
N HIS A 103 -1.78 13.82 33.36
CA HIS A 103 -1.57 13.81 34.80
C HIS A 103 -0.37 12.93 35.15
N ILE A 104 0.23 13.14 36.32
CA ILE A 104 1.16 12.17 36.90
C ILE A 104 0.34 10.92 37.26
N TYR A 105 0.89 9.74 36.98
CA TYR A 105 0.19 8.49 37.24
C TYR A 105 -0.22 8.33 38.71
N ASP A 106 -1.50 8.05 38.94
CA ASP A 106 -2.08 7.72 40.25
C ASP A 106 -2.77 6.35 40.16
N ASP A 107 -2.39 5.44 41.08
CA ASP A 107 -3.03 4.13 41.18
C ASP A 107 -4.49 4.22 41.66
N ASN A 108 -5.10 5.40 41.84
CA ASN A 108 -6.54 5.57 42.06
C ASN A 108 -7.28 6.17 40.86
N SER A 109 -6.57 6.52 39.78
CA SER A 109 -7.17 7.11 38.59
C SER A 109 -7.67 6.03 37.63
N PHE A 110 -8.92 6.17 37.18
CA PHE A 110 -9.54 5.29 36.21
C PHE A 110 -9.82 6.05 34.93
N LEU A 111 -9.63 5.39 33.79
CA LEU A 111 -10.09 5.93 32.50
C LEU A 111 -11.61 6.07 32.55
N LYS A 112 -12.11 7.20 32.06
CA LYS A 112 -13.54 7.54 32.01
C LYS A 112 -14.05 7.45 30.58
N ILE A 113 -15.33 7.13 30.44
CA ILE A 113 -16.04 7.21 29.15
C ILE A 113 -17.26 8.15 29.28
N PRO A 114 -17.34 9.24 28.49
CA PRO A 114 -18.49 10.13 28.45
C PRO A 114 -19.74 9.43 27.90
N GLU A 115 -20.93 9.95 28.23
CA GLU A 115 -22.18 9.44 27.63
C GLU A 115 -22.39 9.91 26.19
N THR A 116 -21.68 10.97 25.75
CA THR A 116 -21.85 11.64 24.46
C THR A 116 -20.72 11.41 23.46
N ASP A 117 -19.50 11.21 23.95
CA ASP A 117 -18.30 10.97 23.14
C ASP A 117 -17.77 9.57 23.46
N GLU A 118 -17.56 8.74 22.44
CA GLU A 118 -17.18 7.32 22.62
C GLU A 118 -15.68 7.11 22.96
N PHE A 119 -14.96 8.15 23.39
CA PHE A 119 -13.52 8.11 23.63
C PHE A 119 -13.15 8.12 25.12
N TYR A 120 -12.14 7.32 25.46
CA TYR A 120 -11.60 7.26 26.82
C TYR A 120 -10.83 8.55 27.16
N ASN A 121 -11.04 9.08 28.35
CA ASN A 121 -10.34 10.26 28.86
C ASN A 121 -10.21 10.23 30.39
N TYR A 122 -9.63 11.28 30.99
CA TYR A 122 -9.50 11.40 32.45
C TYR A 122 -10.33 12.55 33.06
N SER A 123 -10.92 13.41 32.23
CA SER A 123 -11.57 14.65 32.66
C SER A 123 -13.08 14.53 32.88
N SER A 124 -13.79 13.70 32.11
CA SER A 124 -15.25 13.62 32.12
C SER A 124 -15.79 12.23 31.78
N GLY A 125 -16.99 11.92 32.30
CA GLY A 125 -17.67 10.64 32.09
C GLY A 125 -17.65 9.70 33.28
N THR A 126 -18.04 8.44 33.04
CA THR A 126 -18.13 7.40 34.07
C THR A 126 -16.83 6.62 34.15
N ASP A 127 -16.33 6.37 35.37
CA ASP A 127 -15.15 5.53 35.61
C ASP A 127 -15.34 4.14 35.01
N THR A 128 -14.36 3.73 34.21
CA THR A 128 -14.26 2.37 33.69
C THR A 128 -13.48 1.48 34.65
N ILE A 129 -13.35 0.19 34.32
CA ILE A 129 -12.54 -0.75 35.10
C ILE A 129 -11.04 -0.63 34.82
N PHE A 130 -10.65 0.18 33.82
CA PHE A 130 -9.29 0.24 33.29
C PHE A 130 -8.52 1.42 33.87
N LYS A 131 -7.24 1.18 34.14
CA LYS A 131 -6.24 2.20 34.46
C LYS A 131 -5.10 2.07 33.47
N ARG A 132 -4.56 3.18 32.97
CA ARG A 132 -3.43 3.19 32.04
C ARG A 132 -2.27 3.95 32.67
N LYS A 133 -1.09 3.37 32.57
CA LYS A 133 0.19 3.97 32.98
C LYS A 133 1.10 4.03 31.77
N ILE A 134 1.58 5.21 31.41
CA ILE A 134 2.54 5.46 30.33
C ILE A 134 3.87 5.84 30.98
N THR A 135 4.85 4.96 30.91
CA THR A 135 6.19 5.17 31.46
C THR A 135 7.15 5.59 30.34
N ILE A 136 7.74 6.78 30.46
CA ILE A 136 8.82 7.25 29.59
C ILE A 136 10.13 7.11 30.36
N SER A 137 11.09 6.38 29.81
CA SER A 137 12.42 6.16 30.39
C SER A 137 13.49 6.65 29.42
N LYS A 138 14.29 7.63 29.87
CA LYS A 138 15.43 8.18 29.13
C LYS A 138 16.73 7.64 29.74
N GLU A 139 17.62 7.13 28.90
CA GLU A 139 18.94 6.66 29.31
C GLU A 139 19.99 7.71 28.94
N SER A 140 20.84 8.11 29.89
CA SER A 140 21.85 9.15 29.66
C SER A 140 22.93 8.75 28.64
N GLU A 141 23.09 7.44 28.41
CA GLU A 141 24.07 6.89 27.47
C GLU A 141 23.55 6.84 26.03
N GLU A 142 22.25 7.07 25.81
CA GLU A 142 21.56 6.89 24.53
C GLU A 142 20.63 8.10 24.25
N PRO A 143 21.16 9.31 24.05
CA PRO A 143 20.37 10.54 23.95
C PRO A 143 19.45 10.59 22.72
N ASP A 144 19.68 9.73 21.72
CA ASP A 144 18.89 9.65 20.49
C ASP A 144 17.76 8.60 20.56
N ARG A 145 17.48 8.03 21.73
CA ARG A 145 16.29 7.20 21.93
C ARG A 145 15.75 7.29 23.35
N PHE A 146 14.46 7.00 23.52
CA PHE A 146 13.88 6.71 24.82
C PHE A 146 12.91 5.55 24.74
N LYS A 147 12.73 4.86 25.86
CA LYS A 147 11.81 3.73 25.98
C LYS A 147 10.46 4.22 26.47
N VAL A 148 9.39 3.81 25.81
CA VAL A 148 8.00 4.02 26.23
C VAL A 148 7.42 2.67 26.60
N SER A 149 6.87 2.55 27.80
CA SER A 149 6.16 1.35 28.25
C SER A 149 4.75 1.73 28.66
N VAL A 150 3.73 1.10 28.07
CA VAL A 150 2.33 1.34 28.41
C VAL A 150 1.76 0.08 29.04
N GLU A 151 1.26 0.23 30.25
CA GLU A 151 0.64 -0.85 31.02
C GLU A 151 -0.81 -0.48 31.37
N VAL A 152 -1.73 -1.37 31.04
CA VAL A 152 -3.16 -1.22 31.38
C VAL A 152 -3.54 -2.27 32.41
N PHE A 153 -4.15 -1.81 33.51
CA PHE A 153 -4.60 -2.62 34.64
C PHE A 153 -6.12 -2.63 34.71
N TRP A 154 -6.71 -3.77 35.06
CA TRP A 154 -8.13 -3.85 35.38
C TRP A 154 -8.40 -4.95 36.40
N ARG A 155 -9.52 -4.82 37.12
CA ARG A 155 -10.01 -5.89 38.01
C ARG A 155 -11.22 -6.54 37.39
N GLU A 156 -11.13 -7.85 37.19
CA GLU A 156 -12.24 -8.65 36.70
C GLU A 156 -12.43 -9.86 37.61
N LYS A 157 -13.67 -10.04 38.11
CA LYS A 157 -14.03 -11.12 39.06
C LYS A 157 -13.11 -11.21 40.28
N GLY A 158 -12.68 -10.05 40.80
CA GLY A 158 -11.80 -9.95 41.97
C GLY A 158 -10.31 -10.20 41.71
N GLN A 159 -9.92 -10.60 40.50
CA GLN A 159 -8.51 -10.75 40.11
C GLN A 159 -8.00 -9.49 39.42
N LEU A 160 -6.83 -9.01 39.83
CA LEU A 160 -6.10 -7.96 39.13
C LEU A 160 -5.46 -8.58 37.88
N ARG A 161 -5.70 -7.96 36.74
CA ARG A 161 -5.12 -8.29 35.44
C ARG A 161 -4.34 -7.07 34.95
N SER A 162 -3.28 -7.33 34.20
CA SER A 162 -2.59 -6.30 33.44
C SER A 162 -2.15 -6.83 32.08
N LEU A 163 -1.98 -5.89 31.15
CA LEU A 163 -1.37 -6.11 29.85
C LEU A 163 -0.41 -4.93 29.61
N ALA A 164 0.75 -5.21 29.04
CA ALA A 164 1.76 -4.19 28.79
C ALA A 164 2.36 -4.35 27.39
N ALA A 165 2.71 -3.23 26.76
CA ALA A 165 3.56 -3.17 25.58
C ALA A 165 4.68 -2.15 25.81
N GLN A 166 5.80 -2.34 25.11
CA GLN A 166 6.95 -1.45 25.18
C GLN A 166 7.49 -1.18 23.78
N GLU A 167 7.98 0.03 23.57
CA GLU A 167 8.57 0.48 22.31
C GLU A 167 9.76 1.41 22.60
N TYR A 168 10.74 1.46 21.69
CA TYR A 168 11.79 2.47 21.69
C TYR A 168 11.49 3.51 20.62
N LEU A 169 11.40 4.78 21.01
CA LEU A 169 11.25 5.90 20.09
C LEU A 169 12.62 6.56 19.88
N TYR A 170 12.96 6.81 18.62
CA TYR A 170 14.27 7.34 18.19
C TYR A 170 14.18 8.77 17.67
N ASN A 171 15.27 9.51 17.82
CA ASN A 171 15.54 10.80 17.18
C ASN A 171 16.09 10.58 15.76
N TRP A 172 15.23 10.44 14.75
CA TRP A 172 15.71 10.25 13.37
C TRP A 172 16.04 11.56 12.65
N TYR A 173 15.73 12.73 13.24
CA TYR A 173 15.90 14.03 12.59
C TYR A 173 17.24 14.72 12.90
N SER A 174 17.98 14.30 13.93
CA SER A 174 19.29 14.88 14.32
C SER A 174 20.43 14.61 13.32
N TYR A 175 20.25 13.75 12.33
CA TYR A 175 21.29 13.42 11.35
C TYR A 175 21.43 14.42 10.19
N LYS A 176 20.73 15.57 10.22
CA LYS A 176 20.75 16.55 9.12
C LYS A 176 21.78 17.68 9.22
N GLU A 177 22.36 17.97 10.38
CA GLU A 177 23.14 19.23 10.54
C GLU A 177 24.65 19.11 10.74
N GLU A 178 25.23 17.91 10.81
CA GLU A 178 26.70 17.77 10.89
C GLU A 178 27.28 16.64 10.03
N MET A 179 27.04 16.62 8.71
CA MET A 179 27.96 15.92 7.78
C MET A 179 28.06 16.62 6.41
N PRO A 180 29.28 16.81 5.87
CA PRO A 180 29.48 17.41 4.55
C PRO A 180 28.94 16.47 3.46
N GLN A 181 28.22 17.04 2.48
CA GLN A 181 27.61 16.31 1.36
C GLN A 181 28.60 15.36 0.67
N ALA A 182 28.46 14.07 0.94
CA ALA A 182 28.99 12.99 0.11
C ALA A 182 27.81 12.26 -0.55
N CYS A 183 27.94 12.00 -1.86
CA CYS A 183 26.91 11.42 -2.72
C CYS A 183 26.49 10.01 -2.26
N TYR A 184 25.17 9.77 -2.21
CA TYR A 184 24.58 8.44 -2.04
C TYR A 184 23.74 8.06 -3.27
N LEU A 185 23.79 6.80 -3.66
CA LEU A 185 22.77 6.08 -4.44
C LEU A 185 22.29 4.92 -3.55
N ASP A 186 20.98 4.86 -3.30
CA ASP A 186 20.30 3.82 -2.51
C ASP A 186 20.88 3.51 -1.11
N GLY A 187 21.38 4.53 -0.42
CA GLY A 187 21.67 4.44 1.01
C GLY A 187 22.84 3.54 1.43
N ILE A 188 23.71 3.12 0.49
CA ILE A 188 24.93 2.35 0.81
C ILE A 188 26.19 3.20 0.48
N PRO A 189 27.14 3.36 1.42
CA PRO A 189 28.42 4.00 1.13
C PRO A 189 29.29 3.07 0.26
N GLN A 190 29.64 3.51 -0.95
CA GLN A 190 30.51 2.77 -1.88
C GLN A 190 31.94 3.37 -1.86
N THR A 191 32.95 2.51 -1.70
CA THR A 191 34.33 2.85 -2.04
C THR A 191 34.53 2.63 -3.54
N CYS A 192 34.82 3.70 -4.29
CA CYS A 192 35.04 3.63 -5.74
C CYS A 192 36.37 2.92 -6.06
N ASP A 193 36.34 1.61 -6.31
CA ASP A 193 37.32 0.93 -7.15
C ASP A 193 36.87 1.05 -8.62
N GLY A 194 37.83 1.23 -9.53
CA GLY A 194 37.67 1.59 -10.94
C GLY A 194 36.82 0.65 -11.81
N ALA A 195 36.33 -0.47 -11.26
CA ALA A 195 35.36 -1.34 -11.95
C ALA A 195 33.94 -0.73 -12.01
N ALA A 196 33.55 0.12 -11.05
CA ALA A 196 32.20 0.70 -11.00
C ALA A 196 31.96 1.81 -12.06
N ALA A 197 33.02 2.45 -12.55
CA ALA A 197 32.91 3.55 -13.52
C ALA A 197 32.45 3.08 -14.92
N THR A 198 32.64 1.81 -15.26
CA THR A 198 32.26 1.28 -16.59
C THR A 198 30.80 0.84 -16.63
N ALA A 199 30.17 0.56 -15.48
CA ALA A 199 28.77 0.15 -15.37
C ALA A 199 27.77 1.32 -15.36
N LEU A 200 28.25 2.57 -15.29
CA LEU A 200 27.43 3.79 -15.25
C LEU A 200 27.34 4.53 -16.60
N GLY A 201 27.77 3.92 -17.71
CA GLY A 201 27.52 4.47 -19.05
C GLY A 201 28.36 5.70 -19.45
N CYS A 202 29.49 5.97 -18.78
CA CYS A 202 30.41 7.01 -19.21
C CYS A 202 31.19 6.55 -20.47
N THR A 203 30.66 6.86 -21.67
CA THR A 203 31.47 6.88 -22.89
C THR A 203 32.38 8.10 -22.89
N ALA A 204 33.60 7.94 -23.41
CA ALA A 204 34.57 9.01 -23.55
C ALA A 204 34.05 10.10 -24.49
N GLY A 205 34.00 11.33 -23.96
CA GLY A 205 33.68 12.56 -24.71
C GLY A 205 32.30 13.11 -24.41
N GLU A 206 32.16 13.83 -23.29
CA GLU A 206 31.52 15.16 -23.17
C GLU A 206 31.46 15.59 -21.69
N GLU A 207 31.49 16.90 -21.48
CA GLU A 207 32.03 17.65 -20.34
C GLU A 207 31.42 17.41 -18.95
N ALA A 208 32.26 17.01 -17.99
CA ALA A 208 32.03 17.26 -16.56
C ALA A 208 33.37 17.55 -15.86
N CYS A 209 33.64 18.82 -15.54
CA CYS A 209 34.84 19.24 -14.80
C CYS A 209 34.64 19.04 -13.29
N ARG A 210 34.87 17.82 -12.76
CA ARG A 210 35.15 17.63 -11.32
C ARG A 210 36.20 16.55 -11.10
N ARG A 211 37.24 16.85 -10.31
CA ARG A 211 38.09 15.84 -9.67
C ARG A 211 38.22 16.16 -8.19
N CYS A 212 38.01 15.14 -7.36
CA CYS A 212 38.18 15.20 -5.91
C CYS A 212 39.67 14.94 -5.60
N ASP A 213 40.36 15.91 -5.00
CA ASP A 213 41.69 15.71 -4.42
C ASP A 213 41.58 15.87 -2.91
N ASN A 214 41.90 14.82 -2.17
CA ASN A 214 41.88 14.77 -0.69
C ASN A 214 40.59 15.30 -0.02
N GLY A 215 39.43 15.08 -0.63
CA GLY A 215 38.14 15.28 0.02
C GLY A 215 37.65 16.73 0.10
N VAL A 216 38.20 17.66 -0.71
CA VAL A 216 37.67 19.04 -0.82
C VAL A 216 37.49 19.44 -2.28
N CYS A 217 36.31 19.98 -2.63
CA CYS A 217 36.07 20.62 -3.92
C CYS A 217 36.67 22.04 -3.92
N THR A 218 37.78 22.26 -4.64
CA THR A 218 38.34 23.60 -4.87
C THR A 218 37.96 24.13 -6.25
N SER A 219 37.52 25.40 -6.33
CA SER A 219 37.31 26.12 -7.58
C SER A 219 38.64 26.62 -8.15
N TYR A 220 38.81 26.53 -9.47
CA TYR A 220 39.98 27.04 -10.20
C TYR A 220 39.56 28.15 -11.17
N THR A 221 40.46 29.11 -11.42
CA THR A 221 40.31 30.17 -12.43
C THR A 221 40.82 29.73 -13.81
N SER A 222 40.29 30.39 -14.85
CA SER A 222 40.58 30.23 -16.30
C SER A 222 42.00 29.74 -16.66
N GLY A 223 42.07 28.68 -17.48
CA GLY A 223 43.27 28.29 -18.23
C GLY A 223 43.95 26.96 -17.84
N GLN A 224 43.46 26.20 -16.86
CA GLN A 224 44.06 24.90 -16.50
C GLN A 224 43.05 23.75 -16.62
N HIS A 225 43.03 23.13 -17.82
CA HIS A 225 42.51 21.80 -18.13
C HIS A 225 40.99 21.56 -18.07
N GLY A 226 40.34 21.65 -19.24
CA GLY A 226 39.04 21.01 -19.51
C GLY A 226 38.15 21.82 -20.44
N CYS A 227 38.06 23.12 -20.21
CA CYS A 227 37.32 24.03 -21.09
C CYS A 227 38.24 24.55 -22.22
N GLU A 228 37.71 24.66 -23.44
CA GLU A 228 38.44 25.26 -24.56
C GLU A 228 38.80 26.73 -24.28
N THR A 229 39.80 27.25 -25.01
CA THR A 229 40.28 28.63 -24.81
C THR A 229 39.15 29.62 -25.09
N GLY A 230 38.68 30.33 -24.06
CA GLY A 230 37.54 31.25 -24.16
C GLY A 230 36.28 30.81 -23.43
N TYR A 231 36.33 29.80 -22.55
CA TYR A 231 35.22 29.36 -21.68
C TYR A 231 35.66 29.35 -20.21
N GLU A 232 34.77 29.71 -19.28
CA GLU A 232 34.95 29.70 -17.82
C GLU A 232 34.08 28.63 -17.14
N CYS A 233 34.44 28.19 -15.94
CA CYS A 233 33.68 27.17 -15.22
C CYS A 233 32.69 27.81 -14.24
N ASN A 234 31.39 27.51 -14.35
CA ASN A 234 30.39 28.05 -13.45
C ASN A 234 30.37 27.33 -12.08
N VAL A 235 29.63 27.89 -11.10
CA VAL A 235 29.50 27.34 -9.74
C VAL A 235 28.92 25.92 -9.69
N SER A 236 28.35 25.43 -10.79
CA SER A 236 27.79 24.08 -10.92
C SER A 236 28.73 23.09 -11.61
N GLY A 237 29.88 23.55 -12.12
CA GLY A 237 30.94 22.73 -12.72
C GLY A 237 30.88 22.57 -14.24
N TYR A 238 30.14 23.44 -14.95
CA TYR A 238 30.02 23.43 -16.41
C TYR A 238 30.91 24.49 -17.07
N CYS A 239 31.49 24.17 -18.22
CA CYS A 239 32.18 25.12 -19.08
C CYS A 239 31.16 26.03 -19.78
N VAL A 240 31.22 27.33 -19.55
CA VAL A 240 30.34 28.35 -20.13
C VAL A 240 31.17 29.42 -20.80
N SER A 241 30.76 29.93 -21.96
CA SER A 241 31.48 31.06 -22.57
C SER A 241 31.31 32.29 -21.68
N PRO A 242 32.33 33.15 -21.51
CA PRO A 242 32.13 34.45 -20.90
C PRO A 242 31.06 35.19 -21.72
N ASP A 243 30.06 35.74 -21.03
CA ASP A 243 28.85 36.30 -21.61
C ASP A 243 29.15 37.12 -22.89
N VAL A 244 28.84 36.53 -24.05
CA VAL A 244 29.18 37.03 -25.40
C VAL A 244 28.52 38.38 -25.69
N CYS A 245 27.53 38.75 -24.86
CA CYS A 245 26.75 39.98 -24.96
C CYS A 245 27.22 41.10 -24.02
N THR A 246 28.27 40.88 -23.23
CA THR A 246 28.81 41.91 -22.33
C THR A 246 29.36 43.10 -23.12
N GLY A 247 28.69 44.25 -23.03
CA GLY A 247 29.06 45.48 -23.75
C GLY A 247 28.56 45.56 -25.19
N ILE A 248 27.70 44.63 -25.61
CA ILE A 248 27.05 44.62 -26.92
C ILE A 248 25.59 45.07 -26.75
N ALA A 249 25.11 45.92 -27.68
CA ALA A 249 23.78 46.51 -27.60
C ALA A 249 22.68 45.46 -27.82
N ASP A 250 21.53 45.65 -27.16
CA ASP A 250 20.38 44.75 -27.30
C ASP A 250 19.93 44.61 -28.76
N ASN A 251 19.43 43.41 -29.11
CA ASN A 251 19.06 42.97 -30.46
C ASN A 251 20.22 42.86 -31.47
N THR A 252 21.47 42.87 -31.01
CA THR A 252 22.62 42.56 -31.88
C THR A 252 22.85 41.05 -31.90
N GLN A 253 22.83 40.43 -33.08
CA GLN A 253 23.18 39.02 -33.22
C GLN A 253 24.71 38.87 -33.20
N VAL A 254 25.23 37.95 -32.39
CA VAL A 254 26.66 37.66 -32.28
C VAL A 254 26.90 36.16 -32.38
N PRO A 255 28.03 35.72 -32.97
CA PRO A 255 28.39 34.31 -32.99
C PRO A 255 28.50 33.79 -31.54
N GLY A 256 27.61 32.86 -31.15
CA GLY A 256 27.46 32.39 -29.77
C GLY A 256 26.05 32.54 -29.18
N CYS A 257 25.15 33.33 -29.81
CA CYS A 257 23.71 33.28 -29.57
C CYS A 257 23.04 32.58 -30.79
N ASP A 258 23.32 31.30 -30.97
CA ASP A 258 23.09 30.59 -32.23
C ASP A 258 21.72 29.87 -32.30
N GLU A 259 20.87 29.99 -31.28
CA GLU A 259 19.50 29.46 -31.33
C GLU A 259 18.55 30.40 -32.11
N LEU A 260 17.49 29.80 -32.66
CA LEU A 260 16.49 30.49 -33.47
C LEU A 260 15.86 31.66 -32.68
N CYS A 261 15.91 32.86 -33.28
CA CYS A 261 15.42 34.13 -32.73
C CYS A 261 16.17 34.66 -31.48
N GLN A 262 17.42 34.25 -31.24
CA GLN A 262 18.26 34.81 -30.17
C GLN A 262 19.17 35.96 -30.62
N ALA A 263 19.30 36.96 -29.75
CA ALA A 263 20.23 38.08 -29.86
C ALA A 263 20.67 38.51 -28.45
N CYS A 264 21.60 39.46 -28.37
CA CYS A 264 21.95 40.02 -27.07
C CYS A 264 20.77 40.75 -26.42
N GLN A 265 20.51 40.43 -25.16
CA GLN A 265 19.49 41.03 -24.31
C GLN A 265 20.04 41.18 -22.90
N ASN A 266 20.13 42.41 -22.38
CA ASN A 266 20.63 42.69 -21.03
C ASN A 266 21.98 42.02 -20.72
N SER A 267 22.91 42.06 -21.68
CA SER A 267 24.24 41.45 -21.58
C SER A 267 24.28 39.91 -21.52
N THR A 268 23.17 39.22 -21.79
CA THR A 268 23.12 37.76 -22.00
C THR A 268 22.47 37.41 -23.34
N CYS A 269 22.56 36.16 -23.81
CA CYS A 269 21.78 35.73 -24.97
C CYS A 269 20.30 35.56 -24.56
N GLY A 270 19.39 36.21 -25.28
CA GLY A 270 17.95 36.14 -25.06
C GLY A 270 17.18 36.32 -26.36
N PHE A 271 15.85 36.27 -26.30
CA PHE A 271 15.03 36.41 -27.52
C PHE A 271 15.04 37.86 -28.03
N ALA A 272 15.21 38.04 -29.35
CA ALA A 272 15.16 39.35 -29.97
C ALA A 272 13.76 39.98 -29.90
N ASP A 273 13.70 41.30 -29.78
CA ASP A 273 12.44 42.04 -29.82
C ASP A 273 11.73 41.87 -31.17
N ALA A 274 10.40 41.81 -31.13
CA ALA A 274 9.56 41.65 -32.32
C ALA A 274 9.87 42.72 -33.39
N GLY A 275 10.29 42.25 -34.57
CA GLY A 275 10.59 43.10 -35.74
C GLY A 275 12.00 43.70 -35.78
N LYS A 276 12.92 43.30 -34.88
CA LYS A 276 14.30 43.80 -34.85
C LYS A 276 15.39 42.76 -35.13
N ASP A 277 15.03 41.58 -35.62
CA ASP A 277 15.97 40.57 -36.11
C ASP A 277 16.62 41.01 -37.45
N PRO A 278 17.96 41.10 -37.53
CA PRO A 278 18.69 41.27 -38.79
C PRO A 278 18.83 39.92 -39.53
N GLY A 279 17.72 39.43 -40.08
CA GLY A 279 17.67 38.14 -40.81
C GLY A 279 16.28 37.79 -41.33
N ASN A 280 15.25 38.28 -40.63
CA ASN A 280 13.84 38.15 -41.00
C ASN A 280 13.31 36.71 -41.01
N ASP A 281 13.96 35.79 -40.26
CA ASP A 281 13.59 34.37 -40.21
C ASP A 281 12.49 34.07 -39.16
N CYS A 282 12.13 35.04 -38.32
CA CYS A 282 11.12 34.90 -37.26
C CYS A 282 9.73 35.50 -37.62
N THR A 283 9.34 35.53 -38.91
CA THR A 283 7.99 35.94 -39.30
C THR A 283 6.97 34.83 -39.02
N GLY A 284 6.49 34.74 -37.78
CA GLY A 284 5.38 33.85 -37.43
C GLY A 284 5.19 33.51 -35.96
N VAL A 285 6.11 33.90 -35.07
CA VAL A 285 6.02 33.58 -33.64
C VAL A 285 5.86 34.87 -32.85
N TYR A 286 4.64 35.13 -32.38
CA TYR A 286 4.34 36.23 -31.47
C TYR A 286 4.56 35.75 -30.04
N SER A 287 5.55 36.32 -29.34
CA SER A 287 5.67 36.20 -27.90
C SER A 287 4.93 37.35 -27.22
N CYS A 288 3.75 37.06 -26.67
CA CYS A 288 3.24 37.81 -25.52
C CYS A 288 3.42 36.92 -24.29
N SER A 289 4.06 37.47 -23.26
CA SER A 289 4.13 36.86 -21.94
C SER A 289 2.73 36.61 -21.39
N GLY A 290 2.42 35.35 -21.09
CA GLY A 290 1.24 34.96 -20.31
C GLY A 290 0.11 34.34 -21.14
N PHE A 291 -0.07 33.02 -20.95
CA PHE A 291 -1.26 32.21 -21.23
C PHE A 291 -1.89 32.29 -22.65
N ILE A 292 -1.65 31.23 -23.42
CA ILE A 292 -2.53 30.84 -24.53
C ILE A 292 -3.75 30.13 -23.95
N THR A 293 -4.93 30.75 -24.05
CA THR A 293 -6.17 30.01 -24.23
C THR A 293 -6.68 30.32 -25.63
N ARG A 294 -6.78 29.29 -26.48
CA ARG A 294 -7.49 29.37 -27.76
C ARG A 294 -8.92 29.86 -27.49
N LEU A 295 -9.29 31.04 -28.00
CA LEU A 295 -10.69 31.38 -28.20
C LEU A 295 -11.17 30.65 -29.46
N ARG A 296 -12.00 29.62 -29.29
CA ARG A 296 -12.84 29.07 -30.36
C ARG A 296 -14.26 29.62 -30.21
N ASN A 297 -14.72 30.28 -31.28
CA ASN A 297 -16.08 30.55 -31.71
C ASN A 297 -17.04 31.32 -30.79
N MET A 298 -17.35 32.56 -31.17
CA MET A 298 -18.66 33.18 -30.91
C MET A 298 -19.56 32.97 -32.14
N CYS A 299 -20.65 32.20 -31.96
CA CYS A 299 -21.75 32.15 -32.92
C CYS A 299 -22.69 33.33 -32.67
N ASN A 300 -22.94 34.16 -33.69
CA ASN A 300 -24.13 35.00 -33.67
C ASN A 300 -25.36 34.12 -33.97
N GLY A 301 -26.51 34.42 -33.37
CA GLY A 301 -27.72 33.57 -33.29
C GLY A 301 -28.43 33.18 -34.60
N SER A 302 -27.71 32.98 -35.70
CA SER A 302 -28.20 32.49 -36.98
C SER A 302 -27.16 31.60 -37.68
N GLY A 303 -26.71 30.53 -37.03
CA GLY A 303 -26.30 29.29 -37.68
C GLY A 303 -25.20 29.28 -38.77
N ALA A 304 -24.26 30.23 -38.81
CA ALA A 304 -23.07 30.11 -39.66
C ALA A 304 -21.82 30.70 -38.97
N CYS A 305 -20.75 29.92 -38.87
CA CYS A 305 -19.42 30.36 -38.43
C CYS A 305 -18.56 30.62 -39.68
N ALA A 306 -17.94 31.80 -39.77
CA ALA A 306 -16.89 32.11 -40.75
C ALA A 306 -15.72 32.78 -40.02
N ASP A 307 -14.49 32.40 -40.39
CA ASP A 307 -13.26 33.01 -39.86
C ASP A 307 -13.15 34.47 -40.36
N ILE A 308 -13.04 35.42 -39.43
CA ILE A 308 -12.66 36.80 -39.75
C ILE A 308 -11.26 37.03 -39.15
N ASP A 309 -10.25 36.99 -40.01
CA ASP A 309 -8.97 37.66 -39.78
C ASP A 309 -9.19 39.17 -39.97
N ALA A 310 -9.23 39.92 -38.87
CA ALA A 310 -9.11 41.38 -38.92
C ALA A 310 -8.25 41.84 -37.74
N ALA A 311 -6.98 42.12 -38.04
CA ALA A 311 -6.07 42.84 -37.18
C ALA A 311 -6.68 44.21 -36.81
N ALA A 312 -6.85 44.47 -35.51
CA ALA A 312 -7.01 45.83 -35.02
C ALA A 312 -5.62 46.40 -34.70
N SER A 313 -5.18 47.35 -35.52
CA SER A 313 -4.08 48.26 -35.24
C SER A 313 -4.47 49.24 -34.13
N ASP A 314 -3.56 49.54 -33.22
CA ASP A 314 -3.61 50.51 -32.10
C ASP A 314 -4.09 50.00 -30.73
N CYS A 315 -3.12 49.56 -29.93
CA CYS A 315 -3.23 49.52 -28.47
C CYS A 315 -2.80 50.87 -27.85
N SER A 316 -3.60 51.91 -28.06
CA SER A 316 -3.50 53.15 -27.28
C SER A 316 -4.86 53.55 -26.72
N GLY A 317 -5.29 52.91 -25.62
CA GLY A 317 -6.50 53.29 -24.89
C GLY A 317 -6.71 52.48 -23.60
N THR A 318 -6.97 53.17 -22.49
CA THR A 318 -7.38 52.60 -21.20
C THR A 318 -8.77 51.94 -21.29
N CYS A 319 -9.00 50.87 -20.52
CA CYS A 319 -10.22 50.03 -20.46
C CYS A 319 -11.52 50.75 -20.01
N ALA A 320 -11.83 51.93 -20.55
CA ALA A 320 -13.00 52.72 -20.20
C ALA A 320 -14.09 52.74 -21.29
N SER A 321 -13.93 52.00 -22.38
CA SER A 321 -14.86 52.02 -23.53
C SER A 321 -15.72 50.76 -23.73
N TYR A 322 -15.58 49.72 -22.89
CA TYR A 322 -16.24 48.41 -23.12
C TYR A 322 -17.26 47.99 -22.04
N CYS A 323 -17.85 48.92 -21.32
CA CYS A 323 -18.93 48.62 -20.36
C CYS A 323 -20.23 49.31 -20.72
N SER A 324 -21.10 48.61 -21.45
CA SER A 324 -22.53 48.94 -21.53
C SER A 324 -23.40 47.70 -21.31
N SER A 325 -23.19 47.00 -20.18
CA SER A 325 -24.23 46.24 -19.43
C SER A 325 -23.64 45.40 -18.28
N GLY A 326 -23.69 45.93 -17.05
CA GLY A 326 -23.85 45.14 -15.82
C GLY A 326 -22.62 44.78 -14.97
N ASN A 327 -22.42 45.56 -13.90
CA ASN A 327 -21.83 45.24 -12.58
C ASN A 327 -20.39 44.67 -12.48
N CYS A 328 -19.44 45.56 -12.16
CA CYS A 328 -18.21 45.22 -11.43
C CYS A 328 -18.14 46.04 -10.13
N ILE A 329 -17.81 45.39 -9.01
CA ILE A 329 -17.47 46.07 -7.75
C ILE A 329 -15.96 46.34 -7.78
N ASN A 330 -15.61 47.61 -7.65
CA ASN A 330 -14.24 48.10 -7.55
C ASN A 330 -13.77 47.99 -6.09
N THR A 331 -12.58 47.43 -5.84
CA THR A 331 -11.86 47.61 -4.58
C THR A 331 -10.44 48.09 -4.91
N ASP A 332 -10.19 49.34 -4.52
CA ASP A 332 -8.97 50.18 -4.55
C ASP A 332 -7.63 49.46 -4.77
N THR A 333 -6.88 49.80 -5.83
CA THR A 333 -5.85 50.88 -6.01
C THR A 333 -4.43 50.48 -5.59
N ASP A 334 -3.74 49.82 -6.52
CA ASP A 334 -2.42 50.25 -7.00
C ASP A 334 -2.22 49.74 -8.44
N ALA A 335 -1.46 50.50 -9.24
CA ALA A 335 -1.42 50.38 -10.69
C ALA A 335 -0.87 49.02 -11.18
N GLY A 336 -1.66 48.27 -11.94
CA GLY A 336 -1.13 47.37 -12.98
C GLY A 336 -1.61 45.92 -13.04
N THR A 337 -2.42 45.42 -12.11
CA THR A 337 -2.84 43.98 -12.14
C THR A 337 -4.31 43.78 -11.84
N CYS A 338 -5.09 43.34 -12.84
CA CYS A 338 -6.36 42.65 -12.63
C CYS A 338 -6.09 41.16 -12.48
N THR A 339 -6.06 40.67 -11.25
CA THR A 339 -5.96 39.23 -10.97
C THR A 339 -7.37 38.64 -10.99
N VAL A 340 -7.75 37.96 -12.08
CA VAL A 340 -8.94 37.10 -12.07
C VAL A 340 -8.52 35.74 -11.52
N SER A 341 -8.73 35.54 -10.22
CA SER A 341 -8.60 34.22 -9.61
C SER A 341 -9.79 33.37 -10.06
N THR A 342 -9.59 32.40 -10.95
CA THR A 342 -10.54 31.30 -11.14
C THR A 342 -10.46 30.35 -9.94
N LYS A 343 -10.95 30.81 -8.79
CA LYS A 343 -11.52 29.88 -7.81
C LYS A 343 -12.85 29.45 -8.39
N VAL A 344 -12.93 28.25 -8.96
CA VAL A 344 -14.22 27.60 -9.14
C VAL A 344 -14.76 27.30 -7.75
N ARG A 345 -15.51 28.26 -7.20
CA ARG A 345 -16.67 28.00 -6.37
C ARG A 345 -17.85 28.55 -7.15
N VAL A 346 -18.72 27.67 -7.61
CA VAL A 346 -20.12 28.05 -7.77
C VAL A 346 -20.87 27.38 -6.65
N SER A 347 -21.06 28.12 -5.56
CA SER A 347 -22.21 27.91 -4.69
C SER A 347 -23.32 28.85 -5.12
N SER A 348 -24.51 28.28 -5.22
CA SER A 348 -25.84 28.88 -5.23
C SER A 348 -26.47 29.28 -6.58
N GLY A 349 -27.50 28.50 -6.93
CA GLY A 349 -28.76 29.05 -7.43
C GLY A 349 -28.99 29.01 -8.94
N GLY A 350 -29.61 27.92 -9.42
CA GLY A 350 -30.39 27.93 -10.67
C GLY A 350 -29.90 26.96 -11.73
N ASN A 351 -30.57 25.79 -11.79
CA ASN A 351 -30.67 24.84 -12.90
C ASN A 351 -29.41 24.68 -13.78
N GLY A 352 -28.42 23.97 -13.26
CA GLY A 352 -27.22 23.58 -13.98
C GLY A 352 -27.52 22.57 -15.09
N TYR A 353 -27.39 23.01 -16.34
CA TYR A 353 -27.06 22.16 -17.47
C TYR A 353 -25.96 22.87 -18.28
N CYS A 354 -24.77 22.29 -18.34
CA CYS A 354 -23.69 22.79 -19.18
C CYS A 354 -23.75 22.06 -20.53
N SER A 355 -24.03 22.79 -21.61
CA SER A 355 -24.12 22.23 -22.97
C SER A 355 -22.86 22.59 -23.78
N SER A 356 -21.89 21.68 -23.84
CA SER A 356 -20.94 21.59 -24.97
C SER A 356 -20.10 20.31 -24.87
N ALA A 357 -19.71 19.78 -26.02
CA ALA A 357 -19.14 18.46 -26.23
C ALA A 357 -17.67 18.27 -25.79
N ASP A 358 -17.13 19.15 -24.95
CA ASP A 358 -15.73 19.07 -24.45
C ASP A 358 -15.66 18.80 -22.93
N CYS A 359 -16.78 18.45 -22.29
CA CYS A 359 -16.83 17.92 -20.93
C CYS A 359 -17.06 16.41 -20.96
N ILE A 360 -16.26 15.65 -20.21
CA ILE A 360 -16.49 14.21 -19.96
C ILE A 360 -17.56 14.03 -18.86
N TRP A 361 -18.62 14.82 -18.98
CA TRP A 361 -19.97 14.54 -18.45
C TRP A 361 -20.75 13.61 -19.39
N ASN A 362 -20.09 13.08 -20.44
CA ASN A 362 -20.74 12.42 -21.58
C ASN A 362 -20.91 10.89 -21.44
N LEU A 363 -20.86 10.35 -20.22
CA LEU A 363 -21.18 8.95 -19.94
C LEU A 363 -22.57 8.75 -19.32
N GLY A 364 -23.36 9.83 -19.16
CA GLY A 364 -24.71 9.77 -18.61
C GLY A 364 -24.77 9.55 -17.10
N TYR A 365 -23.76 10.02 -16.36
CA TYR A 365 -23.74 10.06 -14.90
C TYR A 365 -23.96 11.50 -14.45
N ASP A 366 -24.95 11.72 -13.59
CA ASP A 366 -25.38 13.05 -13.17
C ASP A 366 -24.68 13.55 -11.89
N TYR A 367 -23.99 12.67 -11.17
CA TYR A 367 -23.28 13.04 -9.94
C TYR A 367 -21.90 12.39 -9.84
N ARG A 368 -20.99 13.08 -9.15
CA ARG A 368 -19.69 12.53 -8.75
C ARG A 368 -19.19 13.07 -7.41
N LYS A 369 -18.22 12.37 -6.83
CA LYS A 369 -17.44 12.84 -5.67
C LYS A 369 -15.95 12.59 -5.89
N GLN A 370 -15.12 13.52 -5.42
CA GLN A 370 -13.68 13.32 -5.36
C GLN A 370 -13.31 12.48 -4.14
N ILE A 371 -12.37 11.55 -4.32
CA ILE A 371 -11.78 10.72 -3.27
C ILE A 371 -10.28 10.94 -3.31
N THR A 372 -9.66 11.19 -2.16
CA THR A 372 -8.21 11.33 -2.06
C THR A 372 -7.62 10.09 -1.42
N ILE A 373 -6.50 9.62 -1.95
CA ILE A 373 -5.69 8.55 -1.35
C ILE A 373 -4.36 9.15 -0.94
N ASP A 374 -3.97 8.89 0.31
CA ASP A 374 -2.67 9.25 0.84
C ASP A 374 -1.68 8.12 0.53
N GLY A 375 -0.50 8.51 0.07
CA GLY A 375 0.54 7.59 -0.34
C GLY A 375 1.12 6.75 0.80
N SER A 376 1.78 5.65 0.44
CA SER A 376 2.42 4.73 1.38
C SER A 376 3.89 5.09 1.61
N THR A 377 4.39 4.94 2.84
CA THR A 377 5.84 5.04 3.12
C THR A 377 6.62 3.81 2.65
N ALA A 378 5.94 2.74 2.22
CA ALA A 378 6.56 1.62 1.47
C ALA A 378 7.00 2.03 0.05
N GLY A 379 6.65 3.24 -0.39
CA GLY A 379 6.91 3.76 -1.73
C GLY A 379 5.65 3.85 -2.58
N ALA A 380 5.82 4.33 -3.82
CA ALA A 380 4.72 4.42 -4.77
C ALA A 380 4.21 3.03 -5.15
N GLN A 381 2.89 2.90 -5.24
CA GLN A 381 2.21 1.67 -5.62
C GLN A 381 1.55 1.82 -6.99
N THR A 382 1.45 0.73 -7.72
CA THR A 382 0.72 0.62 -8.99
C THR A 382 -0.22 -0.57 -8.91
N ASN A 383 -1.35 -0.51 -9.60
CA ASN A 383 -2.37 -1.55 -9.61
C ASN A 383 -2.68 -2.06 -8.19
N TYR A 384 -2.95 -1.13 -7.27
CA TYR A 384 -3.08 -1.41 -5.84
C TYR A 384 -4.56 -1.47 -5.44
N GLN A 385 -4.98 -2.59 -4.87
CA GLN A 385 -6.38 -2.83 -4.53
C GLN A 385 -6.74 -2.26 -3.16
N MET A 386 -7.77 -1.41 -3.10
CA MET A 386 -8.32 -0.90 -1.84
C MET A 386 -9.82 -1.11 -1.75
N LYS A 387 -10.30 -1.33 -0.52
CA LYS A 387 -11.70 -1.60 -0.20
C LYS A 387 -12.44 -0.31 0.17
N LEU A 388 -13.61 -0.11 -0.43
CA LEU A 388 -14.51 1.01 -0.20
C LEU A 388 -15.95 0.54 0.03
N THR A 389 -16.59 1.02 1.09
CA THR A 389 -18.02 0.80 1.33
C THR A 389 -18.81 2.00 0.83
N VAL A 390 -19.78 1.74 -0.04
CA VAL A 390 -20.64 2.76 -0.67
C VAL A 390 -22.05 2.60 -0.11
N TYR A 391 -22.58 3.64 0.52
CA TYR A 391 -23.96 3.70 0.98
C TYR A 391 -24.80 4.50 0.00
N LYS A 392 -25.99 3.98 -0.33
CA LYS A 392 -26.96 4.74 -1.13
C LYS A 392 -27.47 5.95 -0.36
N GLY A 393 -27.76 5.80 0.94
CA GLY A 393 -28.38 6.84 1.76
C GLY A 393 -27.51 8.09 1.98
N SER A 394 -28.01 9.01 2.80
CA SER A 394 -27.24 10.15 3.30
C SER A 394 -26.42 9.78 4.54
N GLY A 395 -25.31 10.48 4.74
CA GLY A 395 -24.39 10.26 5.87
C GLY A 395 -23.16 11.14 5.75
N THR A 396 -22.13 10.85 6.55
CA THR A 396 -20.84 11.55 6.52
C THR A 396 -19.79 10.63 5.95
N ASP A 397 -19.11 11.07 4.89
CA ASP A 397 -18.02 10.33 4.28
C ASP A 397 -16.85 10.23 5.28
N SER A 398 -16.18 9.07 5.30
CA SER A 398 -15.05 8.80 6.20
C SER A 398 -14.11 7.79 5.56
N ALA A 399 -13.01 7.43 6.24
CA ALA A 399 -12.04 6.50 5.70
C ALA A 399 -12.70 5.17 5.29
N GLY A 400 -12.69 4.86 4.00
CA GLY A 400 -13.28 3.64 3.44
C GLY A 400 -14.81 3.63 3.39
N VAL A 401 -15.49 4.78 3.58
CA VAL A 401 -16.95 4.89 3.55
C VAL A 401 -17.39 6.15 2.79
N VAL A 402 -18.30 5.99 1.83
CA VAL A 402 -18.91 7.10 1.08
C VAL A 402 -20.43 6.97 1.00
N TYR A 403 -21.15 8.09 1.12
CA TYR A 403 -22.61 8.20 1.04
C TYR A 403 -23.04 8.94 -0.22
N LEU A 404 -23.98 8.39 -0.98
CA LEU A 404 -24.38 8.90 -2.31
C LEU A 404 -25.74 9.60 -2.34
N ASN A 405 -26.28 10.00 -1.18
CA ASN A 405 -27.47 10.85 -1.04
C ASN A 405 -28.75 10.39 -1.79
N ASN A 406 -28.87 9.09 -2.02
CA ASN A 406 -29.91 8.38 -2.76
C ASN A 406 -29.86 8.55 -4.28
N HIS A 407 -28.75 9.03 -4.84
CA HIS A 407 -28.59 9.25 -6.27
C HIS A 407 -28.12 8.01 -7.04
N CYS A 408 -27.49 7.03 -6.38
CA CYS A 408 -27.15 5.76 -7.05
C CYS A 408 -28.35 4.80 -7.12
N ARG A 409 -28.30 3.83 -8.04
CA ARG A 409 -29.32 2.79 -8.16
C ARG A 409 -29.28 1.82 -6.99
N ASP A 410 -30.40 1.11 -6.79
CA ASP A 410 -30.52 0.08 -5.74
C ASP A 410 -29.57 -1.11 -5.96
N ASP A 411 -29.23 -1.41 -7.21
CA ASP A 411 -28.32 -2.49 -7.58
C ASP A 411 -26.84 -2.07 -7.64
N PHE A 412 -26.54 -0.77 -7.46
CA PHE A 412 -25.20 -0.19 -7.55
C PHE A 412 -24.47 -0.52 -8.88
N ASN A 413 -25.21 -0.80 -9.95
CA ASN A 413 -24.62 -1.11 -11.25
C ASN A 413 -24.10 0.14 -11.98
N ASP A 414 -24.54 1.32 -11.53
CA ASP A 414 -24.13 2.64 -11.99
C ASP A 414 -22.96 3.23 -11.19
N ILE A 415 -22.23 2.46 -10.41
CA ILE A 415 -21.02 2.98 -9.78
C ILE A 415 -19.85 2.89 -10.77
N ARG A 416 -19.09 3.98 -10.92
CA ARG A 416 -17.83 4.02 -11.67
C ARG A 416 -16.74 4.73 -10.88
N PHE A 417 -15.50 4.33 -11.12
CA PHE A 417 -14.32 4.97 -10.55
C PHE A 417 -13.41 5.44 -11.68
N THR A 418 -12.80 6.61 -11.55
CA THR A 418 -11.83 7.13 -12.53
C THR A 418 -10.64 7.81 -11.87
N LYS A 419 -9.55 7.97 -12.65
CA LYS A 419 -8.35 8.75 -12.31
C LYS A 419 -8.68 10.23 -12.08
N SER A 420 -7.68 11.00 -11.64
CA SER A 420 -7.79 12.45 -11.40
C SER A 420 -8.20 13.26 -12.63
N ASP A 421 -8.03 12.72 -13.84
CA ASP A 421 -8.51 13.33 -15.08
C ASP A 421 -10.05 13.32 -15.19
N GLY A 422 -10.73 12.50 -14.39
CA GLY A 422 -12.18 12.33 -14.40
C GLY A 422 -12.69 11.43 -15.54
N VAL A 423 -11.80 10.82 -16.34
CA VAL A 423 -12.10 10.14 -17.60
C VAL A 423 -11.66 8.69 -17.58
N THR A 424 -10.41 8.47 -17.15
CA THR A 424 -9.76 7.18 -17.26
C THR A 424 -10.33 6.26 -16.21
N GLY A 425 -11.10 5.26 -16.64
CA GLY A 425 -11.74 4.30 -15.75
C GLY A 425 -10.73 3.49 -14.94
N LEU A 426 -11.13 3.15 -13.71
CA LEU A 426 -10.44 2.19 -12.87
C LEU A 426 -11.22 0.88 -12.82
N ASP A 427 -10.47 -0.21 -12.84
CA ASP A 427 -11.03 -1.54 -12.61
C ASP A 427 -11.51 -1.66 -11.16
N HIS A 428 -12.65 -2.29 -11.00
CA HIS A 428 -13.27 -2.49 -9.70
C HIS A 428 -14.13 -3.74 -9.70
N TRP A 429 -14.31 -4.30 -8.51
CA TRP A 429 -15.16 -5.46 -8.28
C TRP A 429 -16.06 -5.21 -7.08
N ARG A 430 -17.34 -5.50 -7.24
CA ARG A 430 -18.34 -5.42 -6.17
C ARG A 430 -18.36 -6.74 -5.41
N GLU A 431 -17.72 -6.75 -4.25
CA GLU A 431 -17.64 -7.91 -3.35
C GLU A 431 -19.02 -8.35 -2.88
N SER A 432 -19.86 -7.40 -2.48
CA SER A 432 -21.21 -7.66 -1.99
C SER A 432 -22.08 -6.41 -2.05
N TYR A 433 -23.39 -6.58 -1.97
CA TYR A 433 -24.32 -5.47 -1.81
C TYR A 433 -25.63 -5.90 -1.14
N THR A 434 -26.26 -4.95 -0.46
CA THR A 434 -27.64 -5.02 -0.01
C THR A 434 -28.43 -4.00 -0.83
N SER A 435 -29.38 -4.49 -1.64
CA SER A 435 -30.16 -3.68 -2.57
C SER A 435 -30.73 -2.43 -1.90
N GLY A 436 -30.49 -1.26 -2.49
CA GLY A 436 -30.97 0.04 -2.00
C GLY A 436 -30.37 0.52 -0.68
N THR A 437 -29.37 -0.19 -0.13
CA THR A 437 -28.75 0.16 1.17
C THR A 437 -27.28 0.47 1.01
N SER A 438 -26.48 -0.52 0.60
CA SER A 438 -25.01 -0.39 0.56
C SER A 438 -24.36 -1.44 -0.33
N ALA A 439 -23.18 -1.15 -0.85
CA ALA A 439 -22.33 -2.07 -1.58
C ALA A 439 -20.87 -1.93 -1.14
N VAL A 440 -20.12 -3.03 -1.23
CA VAL A 440 -18.68 -3.06 -0.94
C VAL A 440 -17.94 -3.28 -2.25
N PHE A 441 -17.02 -2.38 -2.55
CA PHE A 441 -16.19 -2.41 -3.75
C PHE A 441 -14.71 -2.57 -3.38
N TRP A 442 -14.01 -3.35 -4.18
CA TRP A 442 -12.57 -3.27 -4.33
C TRP A 442 -12.26 -2.47 -5.60
N ILE A 443 -11.31 -1.55 -5.50
CA ILE A 443 -10.90 -0.70 -6.62
C ILE A 443 -9.40 -0.86 -6.80
N GLU A 444 -8.98 -1.06 -8.04
CA GLU A 444 -7.57 -1.05 -8.42
C GLU A 444 -7.12 0.38 -8.73
N PHE A 445 -6.28 0.95 -7.86
CA PHE A 445 -5.75 2.30 -8.01
C PHE A 445 -4.37 2.28 -8.68
N ASP A 446 -4.21 3.13 -9.69
CA ASP A 446 -2.95 3.28 -10.43
C ASP A 446 -2.72 4.71 -10.98
N PRO A 447 -1.60 5.37 -10.64
CA PRO A 447 -0.68 5.05 -9.54
C PRO A 447 -1.18 5.63 -8.20
N VAL A 448 -0.70 5.05 -7.10
CA VAL A 448 -0.74 5.66 -5.76
C VAL A 448 0.67 6.17 -5.43
N PRO A 449 0.86 7.45 -5.07
CA PRO A 449 2.19 8.01 -4.83
C PRO A 449 2.82 7.45 -3.55
N ALA A 450 4.13 7.69 -3.39
CA ALA A 450 4.79 7.50 -2.10
C ALA A 450 4.34 8.59 -1.11
N SER A 451 4.26 8.26 0.18
CA SER A 451 4.03 9.24 1.25
C SER A 451 5.13 10.30 1.27
N PRO A 452 4.84 11.59 1.52
CA PRO A 452 3.54 12.17 1.91
C PRO A 452 2.68 12.62 0.70
N GLY A 453 2.97 12.13 -0.50
CA GLY A 453 2.19 12.47 -1.69
C GLY A 453 0.75 11.97 -1.57
N THR A 454 -0.18 12.67 -2.21
CA THR A 454 -1.59 12.29 -2.31
C THR A 454 -2.04 12.31 -3.76
N VAL A 455 -3.12 11.59 -4.06
CA VAL A 455 -3.70 11.53 -5.41
C VAL A 455 -5.22 11.53 -5.32
N ASN A 456 -5.85 12.22 -6.28
CA ASN A 456 -7.29 12.32 -6.38
C ASN A 456 -7.84 11.30 -7.39
N PHE A 457 -9.01 10.77 -7.08
CA PHE A 457 -9.81 9.91 -7.93
C PHE A 457 -11.28 10.38 -7.85
N TYR A 458 -12.12 9.88 -8.73
CA TYR A 458 -13.54 10.20 -8.72
C TYR A 458 -14.40 8.94 -8.66
N ILE A 459 -15.50 9.01 -7.91
CA ILE A 459 -16.63 8.09 -8.00
C ILE A 459 -17.78 8.79 -8.73
N TYR A 460 -18.36 8.13 -9.74
CA TYR A 460 -19.52 8.59 -10.51
C TYR A 460 -20.73 7.69 -10.28
N TYR A 461 -21.93 8.28 -10.30
CA TYR A 461 -23.20 7.58 -10.05
C TYR A 461 -24.40 8.34 -10.67
N ASP A 462 -25.59 7.77 -10.52
CA ASP A 462 -26.85 8.20 -11.16
C ASP A 462 -26.83 8.04 -12.67
N ASN A 463 -26.65 6.79 -13.12
CA ASN A 463 -26.84 6.42 -14.52
C ASN A 463 -27.81 5.27 -14.65
N SER A 464 -29.06 5.61 -14.95
CA SER A 464 -30.15 4.64 -15.15
C SER A 464 -29.94 3.67 -16.31
N SER A 465 -29.00 3.93 -17.22
CA SER A 465 -28.68 3.05 -18.35
C SER A 465 -27.46 2.16 -18.12
N ALA A 466 -26.71 2.38 -17.04
CA ALA A 466 -25.47 1.65 -16.78
C ALA A 466 -25.71 0.17 -16.47
N SER A 467 -24.99 -0.69 -17.19
CA SER A 467 -24.77 -2.09 -16.80
C SER A 467 -23.67 -2.18 -15.73
N SER A 468 -23.61 -3.30 -15.00
CA SER A 468 -22.48 -3.53 -14.09
C SER A 468 -21.14 -3.50 -14.84
N ALA A 469 -20.16 -2.79 -14.30
CA ALA A 469 -18.76 -2.83 -14.73
C ALA A 469 -17.87 -3.62 -13.76
N SER A 470 -18.45 -4.21 -12.71
CA SER A 470 -17.74 -5.01 -11.71
C SER A 470 -17.07 -6.23 -12.34
N ASN A 471 -15.75 -6.34 -12.20
CA ASN A 471 -14.94 -7.43 -12.74
C ASN A 471 -13.81 -7.85 -11.78
N PHE A 472 -13.86 -9.09 -11.29
CA PHE A 472 -12.85 -9.62 -10.36
C PHE A 472 -11.47 -9.75 -11.02
N ASP A 473 -11.42 -10.36 -12.20
CA ASP A 473 -10.19 -10.68 -12.93
C ASP A 473 -9.35 -9.44 -13.26
N ASN A 474 -10.02 -8.32 -13.53
CA ASN A 474 -9.34 -7.06 -13.80
C ASN A 474 -8.93 -6.30 -12.52
N THR A 475 -9.56 -6.59 -11.38
CA THR A 475 -9.34 -5.82 -10.14
C THR A 475 -8.23 -6.45 -9.30
N PHE A 476 -8.12 -7.77 -9.30
CA PHE A 476 -7.18 -8.52 -8.47
C PHE A 476 -6.06 -9.13 -9.32
N THR A 477 -4.99 -9.56 -8.67
CA THR A 477 -3.77 -10.02 -9.35
C THR A 477 -3.24 -11.33 -8.77
N LYS A 478 -2.55 -12.09 -9.61
CA LYS A 478 -1.70 -13.22 -9.19
C LYS A 478 -0.24 -12.80 -9.01
N ASP A 479 0.11 -11.62 -9.54
CA ASP A 479 1.43 -11.00 -9.49
C ASP A 479 1.43 -9.85 -8.49
N PHE A 480 1.99 -10.10 -7.31
CA PHE A 480 1.94 -9.17 -6.19
C PHE A 480 3.02 -8.06 -6.25
N GLY A 481 3.95 -8.12 -7.21
CA GLY A 481 5.01 -7.12 -7.39
C GLY A 481 6.09 -7.16 -6.31
N GLU A 482 6.26 -8.30 -5.67
CA GLU A 482 7.16 -8.47 -4.53
C GLU A 482 8.61 -8.79 -4.93
N SER A 483 9.54 -8.43 -4.05
CA SER A 483 10.96 -8.80 -4.18
C SER A 483 11.26 -10.18 -3.58
N GLY A 484 12.45 -10.72 -3.87
CA GLY A 484 12.94 -11.96 -3.24
C GLY A 484 12.31 -13.25 -3.76
N LEU A 485 11.63 -13.22 -4.91
CA LEU A 485 11.15 -14.43 -5.60
C LEU A 485 12.32 -15.22 -6.18
N ALA A 486 12.44 -16.48 -5.76
CA ALA A 486 13.37 -17.47 -6.30
C ALA A 486 12.74 -18.32 -7.41
N GLY A 487 11.41 -18.45 -7.41
CA GLY A 487 10.60 -19.14 -8.42
C GLY A 487 9.11 -18.85 -8.23
N LEU A 488 8.38 -18.69 -9.35
CA LEU A 488 6.94 -18.46 -9.39
C LEU A 488 6.32 -19.23 -10.55
N TRP A 489 5.35 -20.09 -10.28
CA TRP A 489 4.65 -20.87 -11.29
C TRP A 489 3.13 -20.78 -11.05
N HIS A 490 2.44 -20.01 -11.90
CA HIS A 490 0.98 -19.85 -11.82
C HIS A 490 0.21 -21.08 -12.30
N MET A 491 0.83 -21.99 -13.06
CA MET A 491 0.15 -23.17 -13.60
C MET A 491 -1.09 -22.83 -14.45
N ASP A 492 -1.00 -21.77 -15.25
CA ASP A 492 -2.07 -21.25 -16.08
C ASP A 492 -1.96 -21.64 -17.57
N GLU A 493 -0.94 -22.39 -17.97
CA GLU A 493 -0.68 -22.74 -19.38
C GLU A 493 -1.81 -23.60 -19.99
N GLY A 494 -2.48 -24.40 -19.16
CA GLY A 494 -3.65 -25.21 -19.53
C GLY A 494 -3.39 -26.31 -20.57
N SER A 495 -2.16 -26.44 -21.05
CA SER A 495 -1.71 -27.45 -22.01
C SER A 495 -0.18 -27.55 -22.03
N GLY A 496 0.34 -28.59 -22.69
CA GLY A 496 1.78 -28.80 -22.82
C GLY A 496 2.39 -29.63 -21.68
N SER A 497 3.72 -29.70 -21.68
CA SER A 497 4.51 -30.57 -20.79
C SER A 497 5.52 -29.81 -19.93
N SER A 498 5.23 -28.55 -19.64
CA SER A 498 6.08 -27.68 -18.82
C SER A 498 5.26 -26.56 -18.20
N ILE A 499 5.78 -26.01 -17.09
CA ILE A 499 5.26 -24.77 -16.46
C ILE A 499 6.36 -23.70 -16.47
N ALA A 500 6.02 -22.49 -16.90
CA ALA A 500 6.94 -21.36 -17.01
C ALA A 500 7.22 -20.72 -15.65
N ASP A 501 8.45 -20.24 -15.46
CA ASP A 501 8.83 -19.47 -14.27
C ASP A 501 8.60 -17.98 -14.51
N ASN A 502 7.64 -17.40 -13.79
CA ASN A 502 7.28 -15.99 -13.85
C ASN A 502 8.10 -15.11 -12.89
N SER A 503 9.04 -15.68 -12.12
CA SER A 503 9.91 -14.90 -11.23
C SER A 503 11.04 -14.16 -11.97
N GLY A 504 11.27 -14.47 -13.24
CA GLY A 504 12.39 -13.96 -14.03
C GLY A 504 13.71 -14.74 -13.88
N ASN A 505 13.74 -15.82 -13.07
CA ASN A 505 14.95 -16.62 -12.83
C ASN A 505 15.14 -17.80 -13.81
N GLY A 506 14.19 -18.04 -14.73
CA GLY A 506 14.33 -19.05 -15.79
C GLY A 506 14.20 -20.50 -15.31
N ASN A 507 13.55 -20.74 -14.18
CA ASN A 507 13.34 -22.09 -13.63
C ASN A 507 12.13 -22.79 -14.25
N THR A 508 12.09 -22.97 -15.58
CA THR A 508 10.98 -23.68 -16.23
C THR A 508 10.89 -25.13 -15.74
N GLY A 509 9.72 -25.53 -15.24
CA GLY A 509 9.46 -26.89 -14.77
C GLY A 509 9.15 -27.85 -15.91
N THR A 510 9.79 -29.01 -15.94
CA THR A 510 9.56 -30.06 -16.95
C THR A 510 8.73 -31.19 -16.37
N PHE A 511 7.71 -31.63 -17.13
CA PHE A 511 6.80 -32.67 -16.69
C PHE A 511 7.37 -34.07 -16.89
N TYR A 512 7.11 -34.95 -15.94
CA TYR A 512 7.52 -36.34 -15.95
C TYR A 512 6.38 -37.20 -15.40
N GLY A 513 5.79 -38.02 -16.26
CA GLY A 513 4.58 -38.76 -15.94
C GLY A 513 3.44 -38.35 -16.87
N SER A 514 2.20 -38.56 -16.43
CA SER A 514 0.96 -38.25 -17.15
C SER A 514 0.19 -37.13 -16.45
N LEU A 515 0.86 -36.01 -16.15
CA LEU A 515 0.23 -34.84 -15.54
C LEU A 515 -0.93 -34.33 -16.41
N SER A 516 -1.99 -33.86 -15.74
CA SER A 516 -3.15 -33.29 -16.41
C SER A 516 -3.52 -31.92 -15.84
N TRP A 517 -4.07 -31.08 -16.72
CA TRP A 517 -4.59 -29.75 -16.36
C TRP A 517 -6.06 -29.86 -15.95
N GLU A 518 -6.47 -29.14 -14.89
CA GLU A 518 -7.88 -29.10 -14.46
C GLU A 518 -8.75 -28.21 -15.37
N GLY A 519 -8.13 -27.34 -16.19
CA GLY A 519 -8.83 -26.47 -17.14
C GLY A 519 -9.60 -25.32 -16.48
N THR A 520 -9.40 -25.08 -15.18
CA THR A 520 -9.91 -23.91 -14.45
C THR A 520 -8.88 -23.47 -13.41
N ASP A 521 -8.82 -22.17 -13.14
CA ASP A 521 -8.04 -21.57 -12.04
C ASP A 521 -8.32 -22.27 -10.70
N GLY A 522 -7.26 -22.43 -9.92
CA GLY A 522 -7.29 -23.02 -8.58
C GLY A 522 -7.46 -21.96 -7.49
N GLY A 523 -7.38 -22.43 -6.24
CA GLY A 523 -7.50 -21.57 -5.07
C GLY A 523 -8.88 -20.95 -4.84
N ARG A 524 -8.89 -19.88 -4.04
CA ARG A 524 -10.07 -19.11 -3.59
C ARG A 524 -9.71 -17.62 -3.47
N TRP A 525 -10.71 -16.77 -3.24
CA TRP A 525 -10.49 -15.40 -2.78
C TRP A 525 -10.93 -15.28 -1.31
N GLY A 526 -9.97 -15.16 -0.41
CA GLY A 526 -10.25 -15.28 1.02
C GLY A 526 -11.04 -16.57 1.32
N ASN A 527 -12.04 -16.48 2.20
CA ASN A 527 -12.89 -17.62 2.55
C ASN A 527 -13.98 -17.96 1.49
N ARG A 528 -14.03 -17.27 0.34
CA ARG A 528 -15.07 -17.47 -0.68
C ARG A 528 -14.66 -18.52 -1.71
N THR A 529 -15.43 -19.60 -1.81
CA THR A 529 -15.19 -20.70 -2.75
C THR A 529 -15.73 -20.46 -4.17
N ASP A 530 -16.61 -19.49 -4.33
CA ASP A 530 -17.27 -19.16 -5.60
C ASP A 530 -16.55 -18.06 -6.39
N ILE A 531 -15.53 -17.45 -5.81
CA ILE A 531 -14.73 -16.39 -6.43
C ILE A 531 -13.34 -16.94 -6.75
N LYS A 532 -12.97 -16.83 -8.02
CA LYS A 532 -11.68 -17.22 -8.61
C LYS A 532 -11.54 -16.53 -9.97
N PHE A 533 -10.35 -16.56 -10.55
CA PHE A 533 -10.16 -16.01 -11.90
C PHE A 533 -10.97 -16.81 -12.92
N ALA A 534 -11.61 -16.11 -13.87
CA ALA A 534 -12.43 -16.76 -14.90
C ALA A 534 -11.57 -17.51 -15.93
N THR A 535 -10.30 -17.10 -16.08
CA THR A 535 -9.28 -17.77 -16.89
C THR A 535 -8.15 -18.28 -16.03
N GLY A 536 -7.50 -19.36 -16.46
CA GLY A 536 -6.39 -19.98 -15.76
C GLY A 536 -6.52 -21.50 -15.72
N SER A 537 -5.57 -22.14 -15.05
CA SER A 537 -5.59 -23.57 -14.83
C SER A 537 -5.02 -23.93 -13.47
N ALA A 538 -4.94 -25.23 -13.22
CA ALA A 538 -4.24 -25.80 -12.08
C ALA A 538 -3.73 -27.19 -12.49
N LEU A 539 -2.70 -27.67 -11.81
CA LEU A 539 -2.00 -28.89 -12.22
C LEU A 539 -2.36 -30.05 -11.31
N TYR A 540 -2.94 -31.12 -11.89
CA TYR A 540 -3.28 -32.34 -11.18
C TYR A 540 -2.14 -33.38 -11.24
N PHE A 541 -1.81 -33.90 -10.07
CA PHE A 541 -0.83 -34.96 -9.84
C PHE A 541 -1.58 -36.25 -9.46
N SER A 542 -1.42 -37.30 -10.27
CA SER A 542 -2.10 -38.58 -10.09
C SER A 542 -1.40 -39.52 -9.11
N GLY A 543 -0.16 -39.22 -8.75
CA GLY A 543 0.67 -40.00 -7.84
C GLY A 543 1.88 -40.69 -8.48
N ASP A 544 1.97 -40.76 -9.80
CA ASP A 544 3.20 -41.21 -10.51
C ASP A 544 3.89 -40.06 -11.26
N ASP A 545 3.48 -38.84 -10.93
CA ASP A 545 3.76 -37.62 -11.66
C ASP A 545 4.72 -36.71 -10.90
N THR A 546 5.62 -36.04 -11.62
CA THR A 546 6.49 -35.02 -11.05
C THR A 546 6.78 -33.90 -12.03
N VAL A 547 6.96 -32.71 -11.49
CA VAL A 547 7.57 -31.59 -12.21
C VAL A 547 8.95 -31.39 -11.63
N VAL A 548 9.98 -31.38 -12.49
CA VAL A 548 11.36 -31.15 -12.06
C VAL A 548 11.86 -29.85 -12.66
N PHE A 549 12.50 -29.04 -11.83
CA PHE A 549 13.10 -27.77 -12.22
C PHE A 549 14.61 -27.91 -12.32
N PRO A 550 15.30 -27.08 -13.13
CA PRO A 550 16.75 -27.05 -13.16
C PRO A 550 17.34 -26.81 -11.77
N ASN A 551 18.49 -27.43 -11.47
CA ASN A 551 19.25 -26.99 -10.32
C ASN A 551 19.85 -25.62 -10.61
N SER A 552 19.34 -24.59 -9.96
CA SER A 552 19.71 -23.19 -10.18
C SER A 552 20.15 -22.53 -8.88
N ALA A 553 20.93 -21.45 -9.02
CA ALA A 553 21.37 -20.66 -7.88
C ALA A 553 20.19 -19.97 -7.15
N SER A 554 19.13 -19.57 -7.88
CA SER A 554 17.97 -18.93 -7.25
C SER A 554 17.22 -19.88 -6.32
N LEU A 555 17.10 -21.16 -6.70
CA LEU A 555 16.48 -22.20 -5.89
C LEU A 555 17.46 -22.87 -4.91
N ASP A 556 18.77 -22.58 -4.96
CA ASP A 556 19.76 -23.03 -3.96
C ASP A 556 19.83 -22.11 -2.73
N ILE A 557 18.68 -21.98 -2.07
CA ILE A 557 18.50 -21.12 -0.89
C ILE A 557 19.32 -21.69 0.28
N THR A 558 20.11 -20.82 0.91
CA THR A 558 20.93 -21.14 2.07
C THR A 558 20.75 -20.10 3.19
N GLY A 559 21.17 -20.45 4.40
CA GLY A 559 21.11 -19.55 5.55
C GLY A 559 19.81 -19.70 6.34
N ASN A 560 19.26 -18.57 6.80
CA ASN A 560 18.28 -18.55 7.89
C ASN A 560 16.88 -18.08 7.47
N THR A 561 16.65 -17.86 6.18
CA THR A 561 15.39 -17.29 5.67
C THR A 561 14.89 -18.07 4.47
N LEU A 562 13.59 -18.38 4.46
CA LEU A 562 12.90 -19.04 3.35
C LEU A 562 11.39 -18.82 3.53
N SER A 563 10.66 -18.59 2.44
CA SER A 563 9.21 -18.80 2.43
C SER A 563 8.79 -19.66 1.26
N LEU A 564 7.93 -20.64 1.51
CA LEU A 564 7.30 -21.48 0.51
C LEU A 564 5.80 -21.20 0.52
N GLU A 565 5.19 -21.03 -0.64
CA GLU A 565 3.76 -20.71 -0.75
C GLU A 565 3.13 -21.50 -1.90
N THR A 566 1.90 -21.96 -1.71
CA THR A 566 1.08 -22.54 -2.79
C THR A 566 -0.39 -22.60 -2.38
N TRP A 567 -1.28 -22.57 -3.37
CA TRP A 567 -2.61 -23.14 -3.22
C TRP A 567 -2.54 -24.64 -3.48
N MET A 568 -3.10 -25.45 -2.56
CA MET A 568 -3.11 -26.90 -2.70
C MET A 568 -4.48 -27.50 -2.38
N LYS A 569 -4.84 -28.57 -3.09
CA LYS A 569 -6.01 -29.41 -2.85
C LYS A 569 -5.61 -30.87 -2.85
N ILE A 570 -5.48 -31.46 -1.65
CA ILE A 570 -5.12 -32.88 -1.50
C ILE A 570 -6.36 -33.76 -1.74
N THR A 571 -6.27 -34.74 -2.63
CA THR A 571 -7.40 -35.66 -2.93
C THR A 571 -7.22 -37.04 -2.31
N SER A 572 -5.98 -37.43 -1.99
CA SER A 572 -5.67 -38.66 -1.26
C SER A 572 -4.41 -38.48 -0.42
N TRP A 573 -4.41 -39.00 0.80
CA TRP A 573 -3.22 -38.97 1.67
C TRP A 573 -2.25 -40.09 1.32
N TYR A 574 -0.96 -39.78 1.30
CA TYR A 574 0.16 -40.70 1.24
C TYR A 574 1.18 -40.38 2.33
N THR A 575 1.63 -41.40 3.07
CA THR A 575 2.66 -41.22 4.11
C THR A 575 3.94 -40.66 3.49
N TRP A 576 4.41 -39.51 3.98
CA TRP A 576 5.58 -38.79 3.46
C TRP A 576 5.43 -38.17 2.06
N GLY A 577 4.22 -38.13 1.49
CA GLY A 577 3.92 -37.58 0.17
C GLY A 577 4.55 -36.20 -0.06
N ARG A 578 5.32 -36.04 -1.15
CA ARG A 578 6.09 -34.81 -1.42
C ARG A 578 5.30 -33.88 -2.33
N ILE A 579 4.82 -32.78 -1.75
CA ILE A 579 4.09 -31.74 -2.47
C ILE A 579 5.08 -30.89 -3.26
N MET A 580 6.05 -30.32 -2.55
CA MET A 580 7.20 -29.61 -3.10
C MET A 580 8.44 -29.89 -2.28
N VAL A 581 9.58 -30.08 -2.94
CA VAL A 581 10.80 -30.49 -2.25
C VAL A 581 12.03 -30.08 -3.06
N LYS A 582 13.05 -29.55 -2.38
CA LYS A 582 14.41 -29.54 -2.91
C LYS A 582 15.16 -30.70 -2.28
N GLY A 583 15.22 -31.82 -3.01
CA GLY A 583 15.72 -33.07 -2.48
C GLY A 583 15.68 -34.26 -3.43
N ASN A 584 16.48 -35.28 -3.09
CA ASN A 584 16.56 -36.57 -3.78
C ASN A 584 16.25 -37.74 -2.85
N TYR A 585 15.82 -38.85 -3.45
CA TYR A 585 15.60 -40.13 -2.80
C TYR A 585 16.91 -40.92 -2.61
N PRO A 586 17.08 -41.68 -1.50
CA PRO A 586 16.15 -41.83 -0.38
C PRO A 586 16.04 -40.54 0.44
N ALA A 587 14.90 -40.33 1.11
CA ALA A 587 14.44 -39.12 1.84
C ALA A 587 15.37 -38.59 2.97
N THR A 588 16.64 -38.97 2.94
CA THR A 588 17.75 -38.45 3.73
C THR A 588 18.40 -37.20 3.13
N THR A 589 18.09 -36.82 1.88
CA THR A 589 18.73 -35.67 1.19
C THR A 589 17.70 -34.67 0.67
N TRP A 590 16.90 -34.09 1.57
CA TRP A 590 16.04 -32.93 1.30
C TRP A 590 16.52 -31.74 2.11
N HIS A 591 16.26 -30.52 1.65
CA HIS A 591 16.78 -29.27 2.24
C HIS A 591 15.65 -28.38 2.74
N TYR A 592 14.62 -28.22 1.92
CA TYR A 592 13.34 -27.67 2.33
C TYR A 592 12.22 -28.40 1.60
N SER A 593 11.06 -28.50 2.26
CA SER A 593 9.90 -29.18 1.67
C SER A 593 8.58 -28.75 2.28
N PHE A 594 7.52 -28.86 1.49
CA PHE A 594 6.20 -29.18 1.98
C PHE A 594 5.86 -30.63 1.63
N GLY A 595 5.49 -31.42 2.62
CA GLY A 595 5.13 -32.80 2.41
C GLY A 595 4.26 -33.36 3.52
N GLU A 596 3.46 -34.35 3.18
CA GLU A 596 2.67 -35.11 4.14
C GLU A 596 3.59 -35.76 5.19
N SER A 597 3.10 -35.89 6.41
CA SER A 597 3.87 -36.50 7.50
C SER A 597 3.69 -38.02 7.52
N ASN A 598 4.20 -38.68 8.56
CA ASN A 598 3.89 -40.08 8.84
C ASN A 598 2.48 -40.32 9.41
N VAL A 599 1.74 -39.24 9.70
CA VAL A 599 0.35 -39.27 10.18
C VAL A 599 -0.57 -38.80 9.04
N SER A 600 -1.54 -39.64 8.68
CA SER A 600 -2.55 -39.27 7.68
C SER A 600 -3.35 -38.03 8.14
N GLY A 601 -3.62 -37.09 7.25
CA GLY A 601 -4.29 -35.82 7.60
C GLY A 601 -3.35 -34.72 8.10
N VAL A 602 -2.04 -34.97 8.11
CA VAL A 602 -1.05 -34.02 8.62
C VAL A 602 -0.01 -33.77 7.54
N VAL A 603 0.20 -32.50 7.23
CA VAL A 603 1.26 -31.99 6.37
C VAL A 603 2.32 -31.33 7.24
N SER A 604 3.55 -31.28 6.72
CA SER A 604 4.71 -30.70 7.38
C SER A 604 5.40 -29.71 6.45
N PHE A 605 5.65 -28.50 6.96
CA PHE A 605 6.67 -27.63 6.41
C PHE A 605 7.99 -28.01 7.07
N GLY A 606 9.00 -28.34 6.26
CA GLY A 606 10.28 -28.84 6.72
C GLY A 606 11.44 -28.02 6.20
N VAL A 607 12.45 -27.81 7.04
CA VAL A 607 13.81 -27.42 6.64
C VAL A 607 14.82 -28.38 7.25
N LYS A 608 15.95 -28.58 6.59
CA LYS A 608 16.96 -29.54 6.97
C LYS A 608 18.37 -28.98 6.75
N ASP A 609 19.26 -29.30 7.68
CA ASP A 609 20.69 -29.05 7.58
C ASP A 609 21.48 -30.37 7.43
N SER A 610 22.80 -30.28 7.60
CA SER A 610 23.71 -31.45 7.62
C SER A 610 23.51 -32.41 8.80
N GLY A 611 22.92 -31.96 9.92
CA GLY A 611 22.74 -32.71 11.17
C GLY A 611 21.36 -33.33 11.37
N GLY A 612 20.31 -32.85 10.69
CA GLY A 612 18.95 -33.38 10.81
C GLY A 612 17.87 -32.49 10.20
N GLY A 613 16.67 -33.05 9.98
CA GLY A 613 15.51 -32.30 9.53
C GLY A 613 14.61 -31.88 10.69
N SER A 614 14.02 -30.70 10.59
CA SER A 614 12.98 -30.21 11.50
C SER A 614 11.76 -29.77 10.70
N GLY A 615 10.59 -29.80 11.33
CA GLY A 615 9.37 -29.39 10.67
C GLY A 615 8.28 -28.90 11.61
N VAL A 616 7.31 -28.21 11.03
CA VAL A 616 6.08 -27.77 11.67
C VAL A 616 4.94 -28.54 11.04
N ASN A 617 4.21 -29.28 11.86
CA ASN A 617 3.06 -30.06 11.42
C ASN A 617 1.78 -29.22 11.51
N TYR A 618 0.90 -29.42 10.53
CA TYR A 618 -0.41 -28.79 10.47
C TYR A 618 -1.38 -29.72 9.74
N SER A 619 -2.68 -29.45 9.85
CA SER A 619 -3.73 -30.25 9.22
C SER A 619 -4.60 -29.38 8.33
N ILE A 620 -5.05 -29.97 7.22
CA ILE A 620 -5.96 -29.38 6.23
C ILE A 620 -7.01 -30.43 5.80
N SER A 621 -8.15 -30.00 5.27
CA SER A 621 -9.19 -30.89 4.78
C SER A 621 -8.80 -31.54 3.45
N LEU A 622 -9.31 -32.74 3.20
CA LEU A 622 -9.26 -33.34 1.86
C LEU A 622 -10.29 -32.69 0.94
N ASN A 623 -9.96 -32.67 -0.36
CA ASN A 623 -10.82 -32.21 -1.45
C ASN A 623 -11.23 -30.72 -1.34
N GLU A 624 -10.46 -29.93 -0.59
CA GLU A 624 -10.64 -28.50 -0.43
C GLU A 624 -9.37 -27.76 -0.80
N TRP A 625 -9.52 -26.58 -1.41
CA TRP A 625 -8.41 -25.67 -1.65
C TRP A 625 -8.02 -24.98 -0.34
N HIS A 626 -6.73 -25.02 -0.03
CA HIS A 626 -6.11 -24.27 1.05
C HIS A 626 -4.93 -23.48 0.53
N HIS A 627 -4.82 -22.23 0.97
CA HIS A 627 -3.60 -21.45 0.80
C HIS A 627 -2.67 -21.77 1.95
N VAL A 628 -1.45 -22.20 1.65
CA VAL A 628 -0.50 -22.59 2.68
C VAL A 628 0.83 -21.87 2.46
N VAL A 629 1.33 -21.26 3.52
CA VAL A 629 2.63 -20.61 3.54
C VAL A 629 3.49 -21.14 4.68
N GLY A 630 4.70 -21.59 4.35
CA GLY A 630 5.70 -22.06 5.29
C GLY A 630 6.82 -21.04 5.36
N VAL A 631 7.07 -20.49 6.54
CA VAL A 631 8.04 -19.41 6.75
C VAL A 631 9.12 -19.88 7.70
N TYR A 632 10.37 -19.78 7.28
CA TYR A 632 11.54 -19.98 8.12
C TYR A 632 12.25 -18.65 8.33
N ASN A 633 12.40 -18.25 9.59
CA ASN A 633 13.01 -16.99 10.01
C ASN A 633 13.93 -17.23 11.20
N ASN A 634 15.23 -17.28 10.96
CA ASN A 634 16.27 -17.34 12.00
C ASN A 634 16.03 -18.43 13.05
N GLY A 635 15.74 -19.65 12.60
CA GLY A 635 15.52 -20.81 13.48
C GLY A 635 14.07 -21.01 13.94
N LEU A 636 13.18 -20.04 13.69
CA LEU A 636 11.74 -20.16 13.89
C LEU A 636 11.08 -20.58 12.58
N MET A 637 10.33 -21.68 12.63
CA MET A 637 9.45 -22.11 11.55
C MET A 637 8.01 -21.79 11.90
N SER A 638 7.26 -21.26 10.93
CA SER A 638 5.84 -20.93 11.04
C SER A 638 5.10 -21.51 9.84
N VAL A 639 3.86 -21.97 10.06
CA VAL A 639 2.94 -22.33 8.98
C VAL A 639 1.67 -21.51 9.11
N TYR A 640 1.27 -20.94 7.99
CA TYR A 640 0.01 -20.23 7.82
C TYR A 640 -0.90 -21.06 6.92
N VAL A 641 -2.17 -21.14 7.28
CA VAL A 641 -3.23 -21.78 6.49
C VAL A 641 -4.34 -20.76 6.32
N ASP A 642 -4.75 -20.55 5.07
CA ASP A 642 -5.85 -19.65 4.70
C ASP A 642 -5.66 -18.24 5.29
N GLY A 643 -4.46 -17.68 5.11
CA GLY A 643 -4.05 -16.36 5.59
C GLY A 643 -3.72 -16.27 7.09
N SER A 644 -3.99 -17.31 7.90
CA SER A 644 -3.87 -17.26 9.36
C SER A 644 -2.73 -18.12 9.89
N LEU A 645 -1.98 -17.63 10.90
CA LEU A 645 -0.94 -18.42 11.56
C LEU A 645 -1.56 -19.67 12.21
N TYR A 646 -1.11 -20.84 11.80
CA TYR A 646 -1.62 -22.13 12.28
C TYR A 646 -0.73 -22.72 13.37
N ALA A 647 0.58 -22.82 13.12
CA ALA A 647 1.53 -23.43 14.04
C ALA A 647 2.94 -22.86 13.91
N THR A 648 3.74 -23.03 14.95
CA THR A 648 5.15 -22.67 14.98
C THR A 648 6.01 -23.78 15.60
N SER A 649 7.30 -23.81 15.27
CA SER A 649 8.31 -24.68 15.89
C SER A 649 9.65 -23.95 15.93
N THR A 650 10.42 -24.16 16.99
CA THR A 650 11.76 -23.59 17.17
C THR A 650 12.81 -24.71 17.14
N ALA A 651 14.06 -24.37 16.81
CA ALA A 651 15.26 -25.22 16.88
C ALA A 651 15.78 -25.83 15.56
N VAL A 652 15.82 -25.07 14.46
CA VAL A 652 16.48 -25.52 13.23
C VAL A 652 17.79 -24.75 12.96
N PRO A 653 18.92 -25.45 12.75
CA PRO A 653 20.13 -24.89 12.12
C PRO A 653 19.88 -24.37 10.69
N PRO A 654 20.76 -23.51 10.16
CA PRO A 654 20.59 -22.89 8.84
C PRO A 654 20.49 -23.93 7.71
N ILE A 655 19.75 -23.57 6.67
CA ILE A 655 19.64 -24.31 5.42
C ILE A 655 21.02 -24.31 4.75
N VAL A 656 21.48 -25.48 4.32
CA VAL A 656 22.75 -25.66 3.62
C VAL A 656 22.54 -25.91 2.13
N SER A 657 23.50 -25.44 1.32
CA SER A 657 23.50 -25.57 -0.14
C SER A 657 23.43 -27.04 -0.58
N THR A 658 22.88 -27.25 -1.77
CA THR A 658 22.76 -28.56 -2.36
C THR A 658 22.81 -28.57 -3.88
N GLY A 659 23.41 -29.62 -4.43
CA GLY A 659 23.43 -29.88 -5.86
C GLY A 659 22.16 -30.51 -6.42
N VAL A 660 21.08 -30.62 -5.63
CA VAL A 660 19.85 -31.33 -6.03
C VAL A 660 18.79 -30.38 -6.60
N ALA A 661 18.01 -30.90 -7.54
CA ALA A 661 16.91 -30.17 -8.16
C ALA A 661 15.74 -29.94 -7.19
N PHE A 662 15.00 -28.86 -7.44
CA PHE A 662 13.67 -28.67 -6.88
C PHE A 662 12.65 -29.47 -7.70
N SER A 663 11.59 -29.96 -7.06
CA SER A 663 10.53 -30.69 -7.74
C SER A 663 9.19 -30.61 -7.02
N LEU A 664 8.11 -30.81 -7.79
CA LEU A 664 6.73 -30.98 -7.30
C LEU A 664 6.27 -32.41 -7.53
N GLY A 665 5.30 -32.87 -6.73
CA GLY A 665 4.62 -34.16 -6.95
C GLY A 665 5.39 -35.38 -6.45
N HIS A 666 6.71 -35.31 -6.55
CA HIS A 666 7.68 -36.30 -6.09
C HIS A 666 9.06 -35.63 -5.92
N GLN A 667 10.01 -36.32 -5.29
CA GLN A 667 11.46 -36.01 -5.35
C GLN A 667 12.01 -36.19 -6.78
N ALA A 668 12.98 -35.36 -7.17
CA ALA A 668 13.43 -35.18 -8.56
C ALA A 668 13.97 -36.45 -9.24
N ASN A 669 14.57 -37.37 -8.49
CA ASN A 669 15.10 -38.65 -9.03
C ASN A 669 14.08 -39.81 -9.02
N ARG A 670 12.78 -39.53 -8.79
CA ARG A 670 11.66 -40.50 -8.82
C ARG A 670 11.78 -41.68 -7.84
N GLY A 671 11.54 -41.40 -6.58
CA GLY A 671 11.35 -42.38 -5.50
C GLY A 671 9.88 -42.80 -5.24
N TYR A 672 9.67 -43.42 -4.08
CA TYR A 672 8.35 -43.57 -3.43
C TYR A 672 8.08 -42.29 -2.61
N GLU A 673 6.81 -42.01 -2.26
CA GLU A 673 6.28 -40.80 -1.57
C GLU A 673 5.59 -39.76 -2.48
N PRO A 674 4.58 -40.15 -3.28
CA PRO A 674 3.93 -39.22 -4.18
C PRO A 674 2.90 -38.31 -3.51
N TYR A 675 2.68 -37.17 -4.14
CA TYR A 675 1.54 -36.31 -3.89
C TYR A 675 0.39 -36.64 -4.85
N ILE A 676 -0.83 -36.68 -4.32
CA ILE A 676 -2.06 -36.92 -5.09
C ILE A 676 -3.03 -35.78 -4.81
N GLY A 677 -3.19 -34.89 -5.80
CA GLY A 677 -3.97 -33.67 -5.63
C GLY A 677 -3.72 -32.64 -6.73
N VAL A 678 -4.19 -31.42 -6.49
CA VAL A 678 -4.04 -30.29 -7.42
C VAL A 678 -3.23 -29.19 -6.75
N LEU A 679 -2.25 -28.65 -7.48
CA LEU A 679 -1.48 -27.47 -7.08
C LEU A 679 -1.79 -26.29 -7.99
N ASP A 680 -1.63 -25.11 -7.42
CA ASP A 680 -1.72 -23.84 -8.11
C ASP A 680 -0.83 -22.79 -7.40
N GLU A 681 -0.43 -21.76 -8.14
CA GLU A 681 0.28 -20.58 -7.63
C GLU A 681 1.50 -20.91 -6.74
N VAL A 682 2.37 -21.78 -7.21
CA VAL A 682 3.55 -22.18 -6.43
C VAL A 682 4.58 -21.05 -6.42
N ARG A 683 5.00 -20.62 -5.23
CA ARG A 683 6.03 -19.60 -5.02
C ARG A 683 7.12 -20.09 -4.07
N VAL A 684 8.35 -19.70 -4.37
CA VAL A 684 9.52 -19.88 -3.51
C VAL A 684 10.17 -18.51 -3.32
N TYR A 685 10.34 -18.08 -2.08
CA TYR A 685 10.99 -16.84 -1.71
C TYR A 685 12.28 -17.11 -0.93
N ASN A 686 13.34 -16.38 -1.25
CA ASN A 686 14.60 -16.40 -0.49
C ASN A 686 14.57 -15.51 0.76
N ARG A 687 13.40 -14.96 1.09
CA ARG A 687 13.14 -14.08 2.23
C ARG A 687 11.97 -14.57 3.07
N VAL A 688 11.76 -13.91 4.19
CA VAL A 688 10.61 -14.09 5.08
C VAL A 688 9.44 -13.28 4.52
N LEU A 689 8.29 -13.94 4.33
CA LEU A 689 7.00 -13.27 4.14
C LEU A 689 6.43 -12.86 5.50
N SER A 690 5.96 -11.63 5.58
CA SER A 690 5.22 -11.10 6.72
C SER A 690 3.79 -11.65 6.74
N ALA A 691 3.15 -11.60 7.92
CA ALA A 691 1.75 -12.01 8.04
C ALA A 691 0.81 -11.17 7.16
N GLY A 692 1.14 -9.90 6.92
CA GLY A 692 0.36 -9.00 6.05
C GLY A 692 0.43 -9.40 4.58
N GLU A 693 1.62 -9.73 4.06
CA GLU A 693 1.80 -10.27 2.70
C GLU A 693 1.00 -11.57 2.53
N ILE A 694 1.09 -12.48 3.50
CA ILE A 694 0.40 -13.77 3.45
C ILE A 694 -1.13 -13.60 3.37
N VAL A 695 -1.71 -12.68 4.14
CA VAL A 695 -3.14 -12.36 4.06
C VAL A 695 -3.48 -11.74 2.71
N ALA A 696 -2.66 -10.80 2.22
CA ALA A 696 -2.88 -10.17 0.92
C ALA A 696 -2.84 -11.19 -0.24
N HIS A 697 -1.92 -12.17 -0.20
CA HIS A 697 -1.83 -13.23 -1.22
C HIS A 697 -3.04 -14.17 -1.18
N TYR A 698 -3.51 -14.52 0.03
CA TYR A 698 -4.75 -15.27 0.23
C TYR A 698 -5.98 -14.53 -0.34
N GLU A 699 -5.95 -13.20 -0.30
CA GLU A 699 -6.95 -12.29 -0.88
C GLU A 699 -6.62 -11.86 -2.33
N ARG A 700 -5.63 -12.49 -2.99
CA ARG A 700 -5.21 -12.21 -4.38
C ARG A 700 -4.91 -10.70 -4.64
N ARG A 701 -4.39 -9.97 -3.65
CA ARG A 701 -4.12 -8.52 -3.74
C ARG A 701 -2.68 -8.18 -3.40
N LYS A 702 -2.24 -6.98 -3.79
CA LYS A 702 -0.94 -6.44 -3.38
C LYS A 702 -0.91 -6.08 -1.89
N TYR A 703 0.30 -6.10 -1.35
CA TYR A 703 0.60 -5.68 0.01
C TYR A 703 1.59 -4.51 0.02
N ALA A 704 1.34 -3.53 0.88
CA ALA A 704 2.27 -2.47 1.21
C ALA A 704 2.26 -2.26 2.73
N SER A 705 3.38 -1.87 3.32
CA SER A 705 3.44 -1.63 4.77
C SER A 705 4.26 -0.40 5.09
N PRO A 706 3.67 0.62 5.73
CA PRO A 706 2.23 0.88 5.90
C PRO A 706 1.42 0.85 4.59
N GLU A 707 0.15 0.44 4.63
CA GLU A 707 -0.74 0.50 3.46
C GLU A 707 -1.10 1.97 3.11
N PRO A 708 -1.39 2.31 1.84
CA PRO A 708 -2.05 3.56 1.48
C PRO A 708 -3.36 3.75 2.26
N THR A 709 -3.66 4.99 2.62
CA THR A 709 -4.85 5.33 3.42
C THR A 709 -5.82 6.22 2.66
N TRP A 710 -7.09 6.17 3.06
CA TRP A 710 -8.09 7.11 2.57
C TRP A 710 -7.85 8.49 3.16
N GLY A 711 -7.63 9.47 2.31
CA GLY A 711 -7.46 10.87 2.67
C GLY A 711 -8.78 11.63 2.69
N THR A 712 -8.76 12.86 2.16
CA THR A 712 -9.94 13.75 2.13
C THR A 712 -11.00 13.36 1.10
N TRP A 713 -12.25 13.67 1.42
CA TRP A 713 -13.41 13.47 0.56
C TRP A 713 -13.95 14.80 0.04
N GLY A 714 -14.22 14.87 -1.26
CA GLY A 714 -14.87 16.03 -1.88
C GLY A 714 -16.37 16.05 -1.62
N SER A 715 -16.98 17.23 -1.73
CA SER A 715 -18.43 17.34 -1.78
C SER A 715 -18.98 16.70 -3.07
N GLU A 716 -20.25 16.32 -3.03
CA GLU A 716 -20.99 15.94 -4.24
C GLU A 716 -21.04 17.13 -5.21
N GLU A 717 -20.69 16.87 -6.47
CA GLU A 717 -20.68 17.83 -7.58
C GLU A 717 -21.81 17.59 -8.57
#